data_AF-A0A1K1LPM2-F1
#
_entry.id   AF-A0A1K1LPM2-F1
#
_cell.length_a   1.000
_cell.length_b   1.000
_cell.length_c   1.000
_cell.angle_alpha   90.00
_cell.angle_beta   90.00
_cell.angle_gamma   90.00
#
_symmetry.space_group_name_H-M   'P 1'
#
loop_
_entity.id
_entity.type
_entity.pdbx_description
1 polymer ?
#
loop_
_entity_poly.entity_id
_entity_poly.type
_entity_poly.pdbx_seq_one_letter_code
_entity_poly.pdbx_strand_id
1 'polypeptide(L)'
;MSASERKVNEPEKFMTPVMAAAFAVGTSVGWGSLVVTSNTYLRQAGPLGSTLGLLIGAAIMLLVCRNYHYVANKYPDSSGIFSYTKNIFGYDRAFLISWFVFLLYISIFWANATAVPLFARYIFGDFFCFGHLYTIFGYDVCLGEMFLTVAVIWLTALFLMRSRKLSAVLMVVLAAVFLIGITVCFAAAAVKHPDLSSGMRPLFIPDSKPFGQVMKIAFISPWAFIGFESITHSSKEFGFPKKKLFGILSVSVIITTLMYIFVTLLSVTAYPSEYENWLGYISDLGSLNGIEALPAFYAAEHYLGDAGLILLFVSLFALIVTSLIANTWALSRLMYAVGRHSVISEKYAELNSRGIPSKAIVSVAVMSSFVPFLGRSAIGWIVDVTTIIATFLYGFISAAAMKCAKANRDRREYFTGLTVLAVMIVFGAVLITPGLGTGTLETETYLLFILWSVFGLIFFHRVIAKDHARHFGRAIVVWVALISLIIYLGIIWMNKIESDATRQVIAALRDYHAGTASPDILAMSEDEYIELLDRELKTTSLISILSVLGLFAVAVGGFVSNYFFMKKYETRLENEVAAKAEHIIGMQNDLVVGMATMVESRDNSTGGHIRRTSDLVRMLVDEMKKDGGFSQSDEFYENVIKAAPMHDLGKIAVDDVILRKPGRFTPEEFEVMKTHAAEGARIVGEILRNTDDVEFRRIAENMAHYHHERVDGSGYPEKLRDEEIPLEARIMAVADVYDALVSKRVYKERMSFEKADSIILEGMGTQFDSRLEECYKKARPRFEEYYSSDTE
;
A
#
# COMPACT_ATOMS: atom_id res chain seq x y z
N MET A 1 13.53 -0.92 -18.05
CA MET A 1 13.30 -2.32 -18.49
C MET A 1 12.88 -2.36 -19.94
N SER A 2 13.64 -3.07 -20.77
CA SER A 2 13.35 -3.27 -22.19
C SER A 2 12.12 -4.16 -22.39
N ALA A 3 11.50 -4.11 -23.58
CA ALA A 3 10.32 -4.93 -23.89
C ALA A 3 10.59 -6.45 -23.85
N SER A 4 11.86 -6.87 -23.94
CA SER A 4 12.27 -8.29 -23.80
C SER A 4 12.30 -8.76 -22.33
N GLU A 5 12.72 -7.90 -21.39
CA GLU A 5 12.70 -8.21 -19.94
C GLU A 5 11.28 -8.27 -19.38
N ARG A 6 10.30 -7.57 -19.98
CA ARG A 6 8.90 -7.64 -19.56
C ARG A 6 8.26 -9.02 -19.77
N LYS A 7 8.70 -9.80 -20.77
CA LYS A 7 8.14 -11.13 -21.05
C LYS A 7 8.57 -12.20 -20.06
N VAL A 8 9.69 -12.03 -19.35
CA VAL A 8 10.23 -13.02 -18.40
C VAL A 8 9.54 -12.93 -17.02
N ASN A 9 8.91 -11.80 -16.69
CA ASN A 9 8.38 -11.49 -15.36
C ASN A 9 6.84 -11.45 -15.27
N GLU A 10 6.10 -12.05 -16.21
CA GLU A 10 4.64 -12.18 -16.10
C GLU A 10 4.19 -13.65 -15.98
N PRO A 11 3.24 -13.96 -15.08
CA PRO A 11 2.69 -15.31 -14.96
C PRO A 11 2.00 -15.74 -16.25
N GLU A 12 2.24 -16.98 -16.70
CA GLU A 12 1.53 -17.57 -17.84
C GLU A 12 0.05 -17.82 -17.47
N LYS A 13 -0.84 -17.72 -18.45
CA LYS A 13 -2.26 -18.00 -18.28
C LYS A 13 -2.51 -19.50 -18.41
N PHE A 14 -3.05 -20.11 -17.36
CA PHE A 14 -3.37 -21.55 -17.37
C PHE A 14 -4.60 -21.92 -16.51
N MET A 15 -5.06 -21.02 -15.64
CA MET A 15 -6.13 -21.31 -14.68
C MET A 15 -7.48 -21.35 -15.40
N THR A 16 -8.15 -22.50 -15.39
CA THR A 16 -9.53 -22.66 -15.90
C THR A 16 -10.56 -22.21 -14.86
N PRO A 17 -11.83 -21.94 -15.24
CA PRO A 17 -12.88 -21.56 -14.28
C PRO A 17 -13.06 -22.56 -13.13
N VAL A 18 -12.95 -23.86 -13.43
CA VAL A 18 -13.09 -24.93 -12.42
C VAL A 18 -11.90 -24.94 -11.47
N MET A 19 -10.67 -24.79 -11.99
CA MET A 19 -9.46 -24.65 -11.16
C MET A 19 -9.57 -23.45 -10.22
N ALA A 20 -10.11 -22.35 -10.73
CA ALA A 20 -10.30 -21.12 -9.97
C ALA A 20 -11.36 -21.27 -8.86
N ALA A 21 -12.47 -21.96 -9.14
CA ALA A 21 -13.48 -22.29 -8.12
C ALA A 21 -12.94 -23.26 -7.07
N ALA A 22 -12.23 -24.33 -7.47
CA ALA A 22 -11.61 -25.27 -6.52
C ALA A 22 -10.56 -24.58 -5.64
N PHE A 23 -9.80 -23.63 -6.20
CA PHE A 23 -8.88 -22.80 -5.45
C PHE A 23 -9.59 -21.96 -4.38
N ALA A 24 -10.66 -21.26 -4.76
CA ALA A 24 -11.46 -20.45 -3.84
C ALA A 24 -12.13 -21.28 -2.74
N VAL A 25 -12.72 -22.43 -3.07
CA VAL A 25 -13.30 -23.37 -2.09
C VAL A 25 -12.21 -23.92 -1.15
N GLY A 26 -11.05 -24.29 -1.70
CA GLY A 26 -9.91 -24.78 -0.92
C GLY A 26 -9.41 -23.78 0.12
N THR A 27 -9.37 -22.49 -0.21
CA THR A 27 -9.02 -21.45 0.76
C THR A 27 -10.07 -21.22 1.83
N SER A 28 -11.36 -21.49 1.55
CA SER A 28 -12.48 -21.23 2.47
C SER A 28 -12.85 -22.36 3.38
N VAL A 29 -12.50 -23.59 3.03
CA VAL A 29 -12.88 -24.76 3.80
C VAL A 29 -11.62 -25.51 4.24
N GLY A 30 -11.61 -25.96 5.50
CA GLY A 30 -10.48 -26.65 6.13
C GLY A 30 -10.95 -27.38 7.40
N TRP A 31 -10.04 -27.85 8.24
CA TRP A 31 -10.37 -28.59 9.47
C TRP A 31 -11.43 -27.89 10.35
N GLY A 32 -11.38 -26.56 10.43
CA GLY A 32 -12.34 -25.79 11.21
C GLY A 32 -13.79 -26.01 10.80
N SER A 33 -14.09 -26.43 9.57
CA SER A 33 -15.45 -26.65 9.11
C SER A 33 -16.17 -27.82 9.80
N LEU A 34 -15.44 -28.77 10.37
CA LEU A 34 -16.01 -29.86 11.17
C LEU A 34 -16.29 -29.45 12.60
N VAL A 35 -15.34 -28.70 13.17
CA VAL A 35 -15.34 -28.36 14.59
C VAL A 35 -16.35 -27.24 14.84
N VAL A 36 -16.35 -26.20 14.01
CA VAL A 36 -17.22 -25.04 14.18
C VAL A 36 -18.70 -25.40 14.00
N THR A 37 -19.03 -26.34 13.11
CA THR A 37 -20.43 -26.75 12.92
C THR A 37 -21.00 -27.38 14.18
N SER A 38 -20.25 -28.22 14.88
CA SER A 38 -20.72 -28.91 16.08
C SER A 38 -20.51 -28.09 17.36
N ASN A 39 -19.33 -27.49 17.53
CA ASN A 39 -18.96 -26.79 18.76
C ASN A 39 -19.50 -25.36 18.84
N THR A 40 -19.86 -24.77 17.71
CA THR A 40 -20.34 -23.38 17.66
C THR A 40 -21.74 -23.30 17.09
N TYR A 41 -21.97 -23.77 15.88
CA TYR A 41 -23.25 -23.54 15.20
C TYR A 41 -24.40 -24.30 15.87
N LEU A 42 -24.26 -25.63 15.99
CA LEU A 42 -25.30 -26.45 16.61
C LEU A 42 -25.54 -26.05 18.07
N ARG A 43 -24.48 -25.82 18.86
CA ARG A 43 -24.61 -25.37 20.26
C ARG A 43 -25.31 -24.03 20.43
N GLN A 44 -25.17 -23.09 19.49
CA GLN A 44 -25.74 -21.75 19.64
C GLN A 44 -27.12 -21.59 19.01
N ALA A 45 -27.45 -22.39 17.99
CA ALA A 45 -28.66 -22.16 17.18
C ALA A 45 -29.44 -23.40 16.76
N GLY A 46 -28.95 -24.60 17.06
CA GLY A 46 -29.51 -25.85 16.57
C GLY A 46 -29.45 -25.99 15.04
N PRO A 47 -29.98 -27.09 14.48
CA PRO A 47 -29.83 -27.42 13.06
C PRO A 47 -30.46 -26.37 12.13
N LEU A 48 -31.69 -25.94 12.43
CA LEU A 48 -32.42 -25.00 11.58
C LEU A 48 -31.88 -23.58 11.74
N GLY A 49 -31.60 -23.15 12.98
CA GLY A 49 -31.01 -21.84 13.23
C GLY A 49 -29.64 -21.67 12.58
N SER A 50 -28.81 -22.72 12.63
CA SER A 50 -27.51 -22.76 11.96
C SER A 50 -27.63 -22.67 10.44
N THR A 51 -28.54 -23.45 9.86
CA THR A 51 -28.77 -23.47 8.41
C THR A 51 -29.24 -22.10 7.91
N LEU A 52 -30.24 -21.50 8.57
CA LEU A 52 -30.75 -20.18 8.20
C LEU A 52 -29.69 -19.08 8.38
N GLY A 53 -28.91 -19.13 9.47
CA GLY A 53 -27.82 -18.18 9.69
C GLY A 53 -26.74 -18.24 8.62
N LEU A 54 -26.34 -19.45 8.22
CA LEU A 54 -25.39 -19.66 7.11
C LEU A 54 -25.92 -19.16 5.77
N LEU A 55 -27.21 -19.36 5.48
CA LEU A 55 -27.84 -18.86 4.25
C LEU A 55 -27.89 -17.32 4.21
N ILE A 56 -28.16 -16.67 5.35
CA ILE A 56 -28.09 -15.20 5.46
C ILE A 56 -26.65 -14.73 5.21
N GLY A 57 -25.68 -15.41 5.83
CA GLY A 57 -24.25 -15.18 5.59
C GLY A 57 -23.88 -15.27 4.11
N ALA A 58 -24.28 -16.36 3.45
CA ALA A 58 -24.05 -16.59 2.03
C ALA A 58 -24.67 -15.48 1.16
N ALA A 59 -25.88 -15.03 1.48
CA ALA A 59 -26.53 -13.93 0.75
C ALA A 59 -25.73 -12.62 0.84
N ILE A 60 -25.19 -12.29 2.02
CA ILE A 60 -24.30 -11.15 2.20
C ILE A 60 -23.00 -11.34 1.39
N MET A 61 -22.41 -12.54 1.44
CA MET A 61 -21.19 -12.84 0.69
C MET A 61 -21.37 -12.79 -0.82
N LEU A 62 -22.55 -13.09 -1.36
CA LEU A 62 -22.85 -12.89 -2.79
C LEU A 62 -22.84 -11.40 -3.18
N LEU A 63 -23.21 -10.48 -2.28
CA LEU A 63 -23.03 -9.05 -2.50
C LEU A 63 -21.55 -8.66 -2.45
N VAL A 64 -20.77 -9.24 -1.53
CA VAL A 64 -19.31 -9.05 -1.47
C VAL A 64 -18.65 -9.56 -2.78
N CYS A 65 -19.06 -10.70 -3.31
CA CYS A 65 -18.62 -11.23 -4.61
C CYS A 65 -18.83 -10.21 -5.74
N ARG A 66 -19.98 -9.53 -5.72
CA ARG A 66 -20.32 -8.49 -6.70
C ARG A 66 -19.38 -7.29 -6.58
N ASN A 67 -19.09 -6.83 -5.37
CA ASN A 67 -18.16 -5.73 -5.14
C ASN A 67 -16.73 -6.08 -5.57
N TYR A 68 -16.24 -7.29 -5.26
CA TYR A 68 -14.96 -7.78 -5.79
C TYR A 68 -14.93 -7.81 -7.31
N HIS A 69 -15.97 -8.34 -7.93
CA HIS A 69 -16.08 -8.39 -9.39
C HIS A 69 -16.03 -7.00 -10.03
N TYR A 70 -16.77 -6.04 -9.46
CA TYR A 70 -16.81 -4.66 -9.96
C TYR A 70 -15.42 -4.01 -9.93
N VAL A 71 -14.73 -4.11 -8.79
CA VAL A 71 -13.39 -3.55 -8.62
C VAL A 71 -12.37 -4.26 -9.52
N ALA A 72 -12.43 -5.59 -9.61
CA ALA A 72 -11.54 -6.38 -10.45
C ALA A 72 -11.68 -6.07 -11.96
N ASN A 73 -12.90 -5.77 -12.43
CA ASN A 73 -13.12 -5.34 -13.80
C ASN A 73 -12.58 -3.94 -14.08
N LYS A 74 -12.62 -3.03 -13.08
CA LYS A 74 -12.10 -1.67 -13.22
C LYS A 74 -10.57 -1.65 -13.26
N TYR A 75 -9.93 -2.56 -12.54
CA TYR A 75 -8.47 -2.70 -12.47
C TYR A 75 -8.03 -4.07 -12.98
N PRO A 76 -8.10 -4.31 -14.31
CA PRO A 76 -7.83 -5.62 -14.87
C PRO A 76 -6.39 -6.08 -14.62
N ASP A 77 -5.39 -5.20 -14.71
CA ASP A 77 -3.98 -5.61 -14.60
C ASP A 77 -3.47 -5.75 -13.16
N SER A 78 -4.39 -5.67 -12.19
CA SER A 78 -4.11 -5.70 -10.76
C SER A 78 -4.24 -7.10 -10.15
N SER A 79 -3.24 -7.49 -9.35
CA SER A 79 -3.14 -8.81 -8.69
C SER A 79 -3.76 -8.79 -7.28
N GLY A 80 -5.09 -8.67 -7.22
CA GLY A 80 -5.88 -8.81 -6.00
C GLY A 80 -5.98 -7.56 -5.13
N ILE A 81 -6.44 -7.75 -3.88
CA ILE A 81 -6.89 -6.66 -3.00
C ILE A 81 -5.83 -5.57 -2.75
N PHE A 82 -4.56 -5.95 -2.60
CA PHE A 82 -3.47 -4.97 -2.44
C PHE A 82 -3.44 -3.98 -3.60
N SER A 83 -3.46 -4.49 -4.84
CA SER A 83 -3.39 -3.66 -6.04
C SER A 83 -4.65 -2.81 -6.21
N TYR A 84 -5.82 -3.37 -5.91
CA TYR A 84 -7.10 -2.65 -5.93
C TYR A 84 -7.09 -1.47 -4.95
N THR A 85 -6.76 -1.75 -3.69
CA THR A 85 -6.70 -0.72 -2.65
C THR A 85 -5.65 0.32 -2.99
N LYS A 86 -4.47 -0.07 -3.44
CA LYS A 86 -3.42 0.86 -3.85
C LYS A 86 -3.90 1.85 -4.90
N ASN A 87 -4.59 1.38 -5.94
CA ASN A 87 -5.08 2.24 -7.03
C ASN A 87 -6.24 3.16 -6.60
N ILE A 88 -7.04 2.75 -5.61
CA ILE A 88 -8.27 3.49 -5.20
C ILE A 88 -7.99 4.42 -4.01
N PHE A 89 -7.13 3.99 -3.11
CA PHE A 89 -6.98 4.50 -1.75
C PHE A 89 -5.54 4.86 -1.39
N GLY A 90 -4.54 4.49 -2.20
CA GLY A 90 -3.13 4.75 -1.95
C GLY A 90 -2.39 3.61 -1.27
N TYR A 91 -1.06 3.74 -1.21
CA TYR A 91 -0.15 2.69 -0.72
C TYR A 91 -0.28 2.43 0.78
N ASP A 92 -0.56 3.46 1.58
CA ASP A 92 -0.75 3.38 3.02
C ASP A 92 -1.85 2.36 3.39
N ARG A 93 -3.05 2.53 2.84
CA ARG A 93 -4.18 1.65 3.06
C ARG A 93 -3.98 0.29 2.40
N ALA A 94 -3.22 0.25 1.29
CA ALA A 94 -2.87 -1.00 0.63
C ALA A 94 -1.96 -1.87 1.49
N PHE A 95 -1.00 -1.26 2.18
CA PHE A 95 -0.16 -1.96 3.17
C PHE A 95 -1.04 -2.54 4.28
N LEU A 96 -1.89 -1.72 4.91
CA LEU A 96 -2.73 -2.15 6.03
C LEU A 96 -3.61 -3.34 5.66
N ILE A 97 -4.28 -3.28 4.51
CA ILE A 97 -5.12 -4.40 4.06
C ILE A 97 -4.28 -5.64 3.77
N SER A 98 -3.10 -5.49 3.13
CA SER A 98 -2.24 -6.64 2.85
C SER A 98 -1.67 -7.30 4.09
N TRP A 99 -1.37 -6.51 5.14
CA TRP A 99 -0.94 -7.03 6.44
C TRP A 99 -2.00 -7.93 7.06
N PHE A 100 -3.26 -7.46 7.11
CA PHE A 100 -4.34 -8.23 7.67
C PHE A 100 -4.73 -9.45 6.81
N VAL A 101 -4.76 -9.32 5.48
CA VAL A 101 -5.01 -10.49 4.60
C VAL A 101 -3.91 -11.54 4.74
N PHE A 102 -2.65 -11.11 4.89
CA PHE A 102 -1.55 -12.03 5.15
C PHE A 102 -1.72 -12.79 6.46
N LEU A 103 -2.03 -12.09 7.56
CA LEU A 103 -2.31 -12.70 8.86
C LEU A 103 -3.51 -13.65 8.80
N LEU A 104 -4.55 -13.29 8.05
CA LEU A 104 -5.73 -14.11 7.88
C LEU A 104 -5.43 -15.42 7.14
N TYR A 105 -4.72 -15.39 6.01
CA TYR A 105 -4.37 -16.62 5.28
C TYR A 105 -3.36 -17.49 6.02
N ILE A 106 -2.38 -16.90 6.71
CA ILE A 106 -1.40 -17.69 7.44
C ILE A 106 -2.02 -18.39 8.67
N SER A 107 -2.99 -17.74 9.32
CA SER A 107 -3.74 -18.34 10.42
C SER A 107 -4.52 -19.58 9.99
N ILE A 108 -5.22 -19.49 8.86
CA ILE A 108 -5.95 -20.64 8.27
C ILE A 108 -4.96 -21.74 7.85
N PHE A 109 -3.83 -21.37 7.28
CA PHE A 109 -2.76 -22.32 6.94
C PHE A 109 -2.27 -23.08 8.18
N TRP A 110 -1.97 -22.37 9.27
CA TRP A 110 -1.52 -22.96 10.53
C TRP A 110 -2.55 -23.88 11.18
N ALA A 111 -3.82 -23.49 11.16
CA ALA A 111 -4.91 -24.30 11.68
C ALA A 111 -5.06 -25.64 10.96
N ASN A 112 -4.89 -25.64 9.64
CA ASN A 112 -4.94 -26.84 8.81
C ASN A 112 -3.66 -27.68 8.93
N ALA A 113 -2.48 -27.05 9.02
CA ALA A 113 -1.21 -27.77 9.13
C ALA A 113 -1.17 -28.60 10.42
N THR A 114 -1.60 -28.00 11.52
CA THR A 114 -1.66 -28.66 12.84
C THR A 114 -2.88 -29.57 13.02
N ALA A 115 -3.81 -29.59 12.07
CA ALA A 115 -4.88 -30.59 12.05
C ALA A 115 -4.40 -31.95 11.54
N VAL A 116 -3.30 -32.00 10.77
CA VAL A 116 -2.80 -33.28 10.23
C VAL A 116 -2.33 -34.25 11.31
N PRO A 117 -1.57 -33.85 12.34
CA PRO A 117 -1.26 -34.75 13.46
C PRO A 117 -2.49 -35.22 14.23
N LEU A 118 -3.47 -34.33 14.45
CA LEU A 118 -4.73 -34.70 15.10
C LEU A 118 -5.47 -35.77 14.28
N PHE A 119 -5.51 -35.60 12.97
CA PHE A 119 -6.07 -36.59 12.05
C PHE A 119 -5.28 -37.91 12.07
N ALA A 120 -3.96 -37.83 12.19
CA ALA A 120 -3.11 -39.01 12.35
C ALA A 120 -3.40 -39.75 13.67
N ARG A 121 -3.73 -39.04 14.76
CA ARG A 121 -4.15 -39.68 16.02
C ARG A 121 -5.42 -40.49 15.87
N TYR A 122 -6.41 -40.01 15.11
CA TYR A 122 -7.65 -40.77 14.88
C TYR A 122 -7.45 -42.05 14.08
N ILE A 123 -6.44 -42.11 13.21
CA ILE A 123 -6.18 -43.28 12.34
C ILE A 123 -5.16 -44.24 12.96
N PHE A 124 -4.10 -43.71 13.56
CA PHE A 124 -2.94 -44.46 14.02
C PHE A 124 -2.75 -44.45 15.54
N GLY A 125 -3.69 -43.87 16.28
CA GLY A 125 -3.54 -43.65 17.72
C GLY A 125 -2.35 -42.74 18.03
N ASP A 126 -1.73 -42.94 19.19
CA ASP A 126 -0.61 -42.11 19.65
C ASP A 126 0.74 -42.45 18.97
N PHE A 127 0.75 -43.14 17.83
CA PHE A 127 1.97 -43.50 17.10
C PHE A 127 2.91 -42.32 16.84
N PHE A 128 2.36 -41.14 16.52
CA PHE A 128 3.13 -39.91 16.28
C PHE A 128 3.36 -39.07 17.54
N CYS A 129 2.76 -39.40 18.69
CA CYS A 129 2.94 -38.66 19.95
C CYS A 129 4.09 -39.25 20.78
N PHE A 130 5.29 -39.26 20.21
CA PHE A 130 6.51 -39.60 20.96
C PHE A 130 7.31 -38.35 21.31
N GLY A 131 8.04 -38.43 22.43
CA GLY A 131 8.90 -37.34 22.92
C GLY A 131 8.10 -36.13 23.39
N HIS A 132 7.37 -36.27 24.50
CA HIS A 132 6.71 -35.14 25.17
C HIS A 132 7.73 -34.05 25.49
N LEU A 133 7.41 -32.80 25.13
CA LEU A 133 8.26 -31.65 25.40
C LEU A 133 7.72 -30.83 26.57
N TYR A 134 6.47 -30.38 26.45
CA TYR A 134 5.79 -29.57 27.45
C TYR A 134 4.27 -29.56 27.20
N THR A 135 3.51 -29.24 28.24
CA THR A 135 2.07 -29.00 28.17
C THR A 135 1.84 -27.50 28.19
N ILE A 136 1.12 -26.97 27.20
CA ILE A 136 0.76 -25.55 27.13
C ILE A 136 -0.75 -25.40 26.94
N PHE A 137 -1.41 -24.66 27.84
CA PHE A 137 -2.87 -24.47 27.84
C PHE A 137 -3.67 -25.77 27.72
N GLY A 138 -3.27 -26.79 28.50
CA GLY A 138 -3.94 -28.10 28.52
C GLY A 138 -3.68 -28.98 27.30
N TYR A 139 -2.78 -28.59 26.39
CA TYR A 139 -2.40 -29.39 25.23
C TYR A 139 -0.95 -29.87 25.32
N ASP A 140 -0.75 -31.18 25.16
CA ASP A 140 0.57 -31.79 25.15
C ASP A 140 1.26 -31.63 23.80
N VAL A 141 2.43 -30.98 23.80
CA VAL A 141 3.25 -30.80 22.61
C VAL A 141 4.24 -31.97 22.51
N CYS A 142 3.96 -32.89 21.59
CA CYS A 142 4.79 -34.05 21.27
C CYS A 142 5.76 -33.75 20.12
N LEU A 143 7.03 -34.16 20.25
CA LEU A 143 8.08 -33.96 19.24
C LEU A 143 7.72 -34.60 17.89
N GLY A 144 7.14 -35.81 17.89
CA GLY A 144 6.74 -36.49 16.65
C GLY A 144 5.65 -35.74 15.87
N GLU A 145 4.66 -35.18 16.55
CA GLU A 145 3.59 -34.37 15.94
C GLU A 145 4.12 -33.06 15.35
N MET A 146 5.12 -32.46 16.01
CA MET A 146 5.81 -31.29 15.49
C MET A 146 6.54 -31.60 14.19
N PHE A 147 7.30 -32.70 14.15
CA PHE A 147 7.97 -33.13 12.92
C PHE A 147 6.98 -33.41 11.80
N LEU A 148 5.87 -34.07 12.10
CA LEU A 148 4.81 -34.32 11.12
C LEU A 148 4.24 -33.00 10.56
N THR A 149 3.96 -32.03 11.42
CA THR A 149 3.46 -30.71 10.99
C THR A 149 4.47 -29.99 10.11
N VAL A 150 5.74 -29.92 10.54
CA VAL A 150 6.82 -29.29 9.76
C VAL A 150 7.00 -29.99 8.41
N ALA A 151 6.97 -31.32 8.39
CA ALA A 151 7.07 -32.11 7.16
C ALA A 151 5.93 -31.75 6.19
N VAL A 152 4.68 -31.68 6.66
CA VAL A 152 3.52 -31.32 5.82
C VAL A 152 3.66 -29.90 5.24
N ILE A 153 4.11 -28.95 6.04
CA ILE A 153 4.37 -27.56 5.60
C ILE A 153 5.38 -27.55 4.45
N TRP A 154 6.51 -28.22 4.62
CA TRP A 154 7.58 -28.25 3.62
C TRP A 154 7.21 -29.08 2.39
N LEU A 155 6.52 -30.22 2.56
CA LEU A 155 6.03 -31.03 1.44
C LEU A 155 5.07 -30.21 0.56
N THR A 156 4.16 -29.45 1.18
CA THR A 156 3.26 -28.54 0.47
C THR A 156 4.05 -27.49 -0.31
N ALA A 157 5.03 -26.84 0.32
CA ALA A 157 5.88 -25.84 -0.31
C ALA A 157 6.68 -26.40 -1.50
N LEU A 158 7.33 -27.55 -1.33
CA LEU A 158 8.12 -28.24 -2.36
C LEU A 158 7.24 -28.65 -3.55
N PHE A 159 6.04 -29.18 -3.27
CA PHE A 159 5.07 -29.55 -4.29
C PHE A 159 4.62 -28.34 -5.13
N LEU A 160 4.28 -27.23 -4.49
CA LEU A 160 3.89 -25.99 -5.18
C LEU A 160 5.02 -25.42 -6.06
N MET A 161 6.28 -25.55 -5.63
CA MET A 161 7.43 -25.14 -6.44
C MET A 161 7.70 -26.07 -7.64
N ARG A 162 7.14 -27.29 -7.65
CA ARG A 162 7.35 -28.27 -8.72
C ARG A 162 6.55 -27.92 -9.97
N SER A 163 5.24 -27.68 -9.84
CA SER A 163 4.35 -27.42 -10.98
C SER A 163 3.06 -26.73 -10.56
N ARG A 164 2.80 -25.56 -11.17
CA ARG A 164 1.56 -24.79 -11.00
C ARG A 164 0.33 -25.51 -11.58
N LYS A 165 0.47 -26.15 -12.74
CA LYS A 165 -0.63 -26.87 -13.41
C LYS A 165 -1.02 -28.11 -12.62
N LEU A 166 -0.03 -28.87 -12.14
CA LEU A 166 -0.28 -30.05 -11.31
C LEU A 166 -0.98 -29.66 -10.00
N SER A 167 -0.50 -28.59 -9.35
CA SER A 167 -1.11 -28.07 -8.12
C SER A 167 -2.58 -27.66 -8.33
N ALA A 168 -2.89 -26.98 -9.44
CA ALA A 168 -4.27 -26.61 -9.76
C ALA A 168 -5.18 -27.80 -10.07
N VAL A 169 -4.68 -28.80 -10.82
CA VAL A 169 -5.44 -30.03 -11.10
C VAL A 169 -5.68 -30.82 -9.81
N LEU A 170 -4.67 -30.96 -8.96
CA LEU A 170 -4.79 -31.67 -7.70
C LEU A 170 -5.85 -31.04 -6.79
N MET A 171 -5.88 -29.70 -6.68
CA MET A 171 -6.93 -29.00 -5.92
C MET A 171 -8.33 -29.30 -6.45
N VAL A 172 -8.53 -29.37 -7.77
CA VAL A 172 -9.83 -29.73 -8.37
C VAL A 172 -10.23 -31.15 -7.98
N VAL A 173 -9.32 -32.11 -8.12
CA VAL A 173 -9.59 -33.52 -7.79
C VAL A 173 -9.92 -33.65 -6.30
N LEU A 174 -9.11 -33.10 -5.41
CA LEU A 174 -9.30 -33.21 -3.98
C LEU A 174 -10.57 -32.48 -3.49
N ALA A 175 -10.87 -31.30 -4.03
CA ALA A 175 -12.12 -30.60 -3.73
C ALA A 175 -13.35 -31.40 -4.20
N ALA A 176 -13.26 -32.06 -5.36
CA ALA A 176 -14.33 -32.93 -5.87
C ALA A 176 -14.51 -34.18 -5.00
N VAL A 177 -13.42 -34.84 -4.60
CA VAL A 177 -13.44 -35.99 -3.67
C VAL A 177 -14.18 -35.59 -2.39
N PHE A 178 -13.82 -34.45 -1.81
CA PHE A 178 -14.48 -33.96 -0.61
C PHE A 178 -15.97 -33.67 -0.82
N LEU A 179 -16.32 -32.89 -1.84
CA LEU A 179 -17.71 -32.52 -2.13
C LEU A 179 -18.58 -33.77 -2.36
N ILE A 180 -18.07 -34.74 -3.14
CA ILE A 180 -18.79 -35.98 -3.42
C ILE A 180 -18.93 -36.79 -2.14
N GLY A 181 -17.86 -36.99 -1.36
CA GLY A 181 -17.90 -37.82 -0.18
C GLY A 181 -18.85 -37.31 0.90
N ILE A 182 -18.83 -36.01 1.21
CA ILE A 182 -19.78 -35.44 2.18
C ILE A 182 -21.23 -35.51 1.68
N THR A 183 -21.46 -35.28 0.38
CA THR A 183 -22.79 -35.37 -0.22
C THR A 183 -23.32 -36.81 -0.17
N VAL A 184 -22.47 -37.81 -0.43
CA VAL A 184 -22.84 -39.23 -0.34
C VAL A 184 -23.19 -39.62 1.09
N CYS A 185 -22.39 -39.21 2.09
CA CYS A 185 -22.70 -39.48 3.49
C CYS A 185 -24.03 -38.85 3.92
N PHE A 186 -24.25 -37.58 3.56
CA PHE A 186 -25.51 -36.90 3.86
C PHE A 186 -26.71 -37.55 3.15
N ALA A 187 -26.58 -37.89 1.87
CA ALA A 187 -27.64 -38.57 1.12
C ALA A 187 -27.96 -39.95 1.70
N ALA A 188 -26.94 -40.71 2.13
CA ALA A 188 -27.14 -41.99 2.80
C ALA A 188 -27.90 -41.84 4.12
N ALA A 189 -27.55 -40.85 4.95
CA ALA A 189 -28.30 -40.53 6.16
C ALA A 189 -29.76 -40.17 5.85
N ALA A 190 -29.98 -39.35 4.83
CA ALA A 190 -31.33 -38.94 4.40
C ALA A 190 -32.20 -40.12 3.90
N VAL A 191 -31.61 -41.12 3.24
CA VAL A 191 -32.33 -42.29 2.74
C VAL A 191 -32.58 -43.32 3.84
N LYS A 192 -31.62 -43.53 4.74
CA LYS A 192 -31.70 -44.56 5.78
C LYS A 192 -32.50 -44.14 7.02
N HIS A 193 -32.74 -42.85 7.22
CA HIS A 193 -33.56 -42.33 8.33
C HIS A 193 -34.96 -41.94 7.81
N PRO A 194 -36.02 -42.75 8.03
CA PRO A 194 -37.34 -42.58 7.39
C PRO A 194 -38.06 -41.27 7.73
N ASP A 195 -37.75 -40.68 8.89
CA ASP A 195 -38.22 -39.36 9.30
C ASP A 195 -37.05 -38.51 9.77
N LEU A 196 -36.28 -37.98 8.82
CA LEU A 196 -35.14 -37.08 9.11
C LEU A 196 -35.53 -35.90 10.02
N SER A 197 -36.81 -35.51 10.03
CA SER A 197 -37.31 -34.38 10.81
C SER A 197 -37.44 -34.68 12.31
N SER A 198 -37.66 -35.94 12.70
CA SER A 198 -37.73 -36.35 14.10
C SER A 198 -36.34 -36.40 14.75
N GLY A 199 -35.35 -36.93 14.03
CA GLY A 199 -33.95 -36.99 14.50
C GLY A 199 -33.30 -35.62 14.71
N MET A 200 -33.72 -34.60 13.95
CA MET A 200 -33.22 -33.23 14.09
C MET A 200 -33.88 -32.41 15.22
N ARG A 201 -34.82 -32.97 15.99
CA ARG A 201 -35.46 -32.25 17.09
C ARG A 201 -34.55 -32.25 18.34
N PRO A 202 -34.44 -31.13 19.07
CA PRO A 202 -35.08 -29.83 18.79
C PRO A 202 -34.42 -29.07 17.63
N LEU A 203 -35.19 -28.33 16.81
CA LEU A 203 -34.66 -27.61 15.62
C LEU A 203 -33.86 -26.33 15.98
N PHE A 204 -34.12 -25.81 17.17
CA PHE A 204 -33.47 -24.65 17.79
C PHE A 204 -33.08 -25.01 19.22
N ILE A 205 -32.17 -24.25 19.81
CA ILE A 205 -31.86 -24.37 21.24
C ILE A 205 -33.10 -23.99 22.07
N PRO A 206 -33.53 -24.82 23.02
CA PRO A 206 -34.62 -24.50 23.95
C PRO A 206 -34.37 -23.20 24.74
N ASP A 207 -35.43 -22.59 25.24
CA ASP A 207 -35.37 -21.41 26.14
C ASP A 207 -34.70 -20.14 25.55
N SER A 208 -34.43 -20.12 24.26
CA SER A 208 -33.83 -18.99 23.53
C SER A 208 -34.66 -18.59 22.31
N LYS A 209 -34.77 -17.29 22.03
CA LYS A 209 -35.56 -16.80 20.88
C LYS A 209 -34.95 -17.23 19.53
N PRO A 210 -35.71 -17.85 18.60
CA PRO A 210 -35.18 -18.34 17.33
C PRO A 210 -34.49 -17.28 16.47
N PHE A 211 -35.05 -16.06 16.38
CA PHE A 211 -34.43 -14.98 15.61
C PHE A 211 -33.04 -14.62 16.14
N GLY A 212 -32.88 -14.55 17.46
CA GLY A 212 -31.60 -14.27 18.10
C GLY A 212 -30.57 -15.33 17.70
N GLN A 213 -30.95 -16.61 17.79
CA GLN A 213 -30.12 -17.77 17.42
C GLN A 213 -29.62 -17.69 15.97
N VAL A 214 -30.52 -17.43 15.01
CA VAL A 214 -30.16 -17.27 13.59
C VAL A 214 -29.17 -16.13 13.39
N MET A 215 -29.39 -14.99 14.03
CA MET A 215 -28.51 -13.84 13.92
C MET A 215 -27.12 -14.09 14.52
N LYS A 216 -27.01 -14.89 15.60
CA LYS A 216 -25.70 -15.28 16.16
C LYS A 216 -24.81 -15.91 15.09
N ILE A 217 -25.38 -16.88 14.36
CA ILE A 217 -24.69 -17.60 13.30
C ILE A 217 -24.42 -16.69 12.11
N ALA A 218 -25.38 -15.85 11.72
CA ALA A 218 -25.19 -14.89 10.63
C ALA A 218 -24.00 -13.95 10.90
N PHE A 219 -23.80 -13.46 12.13
CA PHE A 219 -22.70 -12.56 12.48
C PHE A 219 -21.31 -13.20 12.34
N ILE A 220 -21.17 -14.48 12.70
CA ILE A 220 -19.90 -15.21 12.59
C ILE A 220 -19.70 -15.90 11.23
N SER A 221 -20.76 -16.03 10.42
CA SER A 221 -20.73 -16.71 9.13
C SER A 221 -19.74 -16.17 8.09
N PRO A 222 -19.33 -14.87 8.05
CA PRO A 222 -18.30 -14.43 7.11
C PRO A 222 -16.99 -15.20 7.22
N TRP A 223 -16.69 -15.75 8.40
CA TRP A 223 -15.56 -16.64 8.64
C TRP A 223 -15.57 -17.87 7.72
N ALA A 224 -16.73 -18.49 7.54
CA ALA A 224 -16.89 -19.70 6.73
C ALA A 224 -16.54 -19.49 5.25
N PHE A 225 -16.47 -18.23 4.81
CA PHE A 225 -16.24 -17.85 3.43
C PHE A 225 -14.87 -17.22 3.21
N ILE A 226 -14.03 -17.08 4.24
CA ILE A 226 -12.71 -16.47 4.11
C ILE A 226 -11.90 -17.10 2.97
N GLY A 227 -11.24 -16.31 2.14
CA GLY A 227 -10.34 -16.84 1.12
C GLY A 227 -10.98 -17.07 -0.24
N PHE A 228 -12.30 -17.06 -0.40
CA PHE A 228 -12.91 -17.13 -1.73
C PHE A 228 -12.39 -16.02 -2.66
N GLU A 229 -12.08 -14.86 -2.09
CA GLU A 229 -11.52 -13.69 -2.75
C GLU A 229 -10.05 -13.84 -3.15
N SER A 230 -9.33 -14.82 -2.57
CA SER A 230 -7.90 -15.05 -2.80
C SER A 230 -7.59 -15.30 -4.28
N ILE A 231 -8.56 -15.81 -5.04
CA ILE A 231 -8.48 -15.99 -6.50
C ILE A 231 -8.10 -14.70 -7.23
N THR A 232 -8.48 -13.54 -6.69
CA THR A 232 -8.17 -12.24 -7.29
C THR A 232 -6.66 -11.95 -7.30
N HIS A 233 -5.88 -12.55 -6.40
CA HIS A 233 -4.41 -12.45 -6.42
C HIS A 233 -3.80 -13.13 -7.67
N SER A 234 -4.48 -14.15 -8.18
CA SER A 234 -4.08 -14.92 -9.36
C SER A 234 -4.73 -14.40 -10.66
N SER A 235 -5.24 -13.16 -10.67
CA SER A 235 -5.96 -12.57 -11.83
C SER A 235 -5.17 -12.58 -13.14
N LYS A 236 -3.83 -12.53 -13.06
CA LYS A 236 -2.93 -12.61 -14.22
C LYS A 236 -2.75 -14.04 -14.75
N GLU A 237 -3.03 -15.06 -13.94
CA GLU A 237 -2.91 -16.48 -14.29
C GLU A 237 -4.20 -17.03 -14.96
N PHE A 238 -5.26 -16.21 -15.06
CA PHE A 238 -6.55 -16.61 -15.62
C PHE A 238 -6.45 -16.95 -17.11
N GLY A 239 -6.84 -18.19 -17.44
CA GLY A 239 -7.09 -18.67 -18.80
C GLY A 239 -8.52 -18.37 -19.31
N PHE A 240 -9.29 -17.53 -18.61
CA PHE A 240 -10.67 -17.20 -18.94
C PHE A 240 -10.95 -15.70 -18.85
N PRO A 241 -12.01 -15.18 -19.51
CA PRO A 241 -12.36 -13.77 -19.44
C PRO A 241 -12.87 -13.37 -18.05
N LYS A 242 -12.40 -12.22 -17.54
CA LYS A 242 -12.73 -11.70 -16.19
C LYS A 242 -14.22 -11.47 -15.95
N LYS A 243 -15.03 -11.35 -17.01
CA LYS A 243 -16.51 -11.34 -16.93
C LYS A 243 -17.08 -12.58 -16.22
N LYS A 244 -16.38 -13.73 -16.29
CA LYS A 244 -16.77 -14.97 -15.59
C LYS A 244 -16.42 -14.98 -14.10
N LEU A 245 -15.63 -14.01 -13.60
CA LEU A 245 -15.16 -13.98 -12.22
C LEU A 245 -16.32 -13.95 -11.21
N PHE A 246 -17.38 -13.18 -11.46
CA PHE A 246 -18.54 -13.14 -10.57
C PHE A 246 -19.15 -14.52 -10.39
N GLY A 247 -19.45 -15.22 -11.50
CA GLY A 247 -20.03 -16.56 -11.45
C GLY A 247 -19.14 -17.56 -10.72
N ILE A 248 -17.82 -17.49 -10.90
CA ILE A 248 -16.86 -18.36 -10.21
C ILE A 248 -16.87 -18.10 -8.70
N LEU A 249 -16.80 -16.83 -8.28
CA LEU A 249 -16.86 -16.45 -6.86
C LEU A 249 -18.19 -16.90 -6.23
N SER A 250 -19.31 -16.65 -6.90
CA SER A 250 -20.64 -17.06 -6.43
C SER A 250 -20.79 -18.57 -6.30
N VAL A 251 -20.33 -19.34 -7.29
CA VAL A 251 -20.34 -20.80 -7.22
C VAL A 251 -19.49 -21.30 -6.04
N SER A 252 -18.34 -20.67 -5.79
CA SER A 252 -17.47 -21.04 -4.66
C SER A 252 -18.17 -20.79 -3.32
N VAL A 253 -18.81 -19.63 -3.14
CA VAL A 253 -19.60 -19.33 -1.92
C VAL A 253 -20.74 -20.34 -1.74
N ILE A 254 -21.50 -20.64 -2.81
CA ILE A 254 -22.63 -21.59 -2.74
C ILE A 254 -22.15 -22.99 -2.37
N ILE A 255 -21.09 -23.48 -3.02
CA ILE A 255 -20.50 -24.79 -2.73
C ILE A 255 -20.07 -24.85 -1.25
N THR A 256 -19.33 -23.84 -0.79
CA THR A 256 -18.92 -23.72 0.60
C THR A 256 -20.12 -23.74 1.55
N THR A 257 -21.17 -22.94 1.31
CA THR A 257 -22.38 -22.93 2.14
C THR A 257 -23.03 -24.31 2.24
N LEU A 258 -23.21 -24.99 1.10
CA LEU A 258 -23.81 -26.33 1.07
C LEU A 258 -22.98 -27.33 1.88
N MET A 259 -21.65 -27.24 1.82
CA MET A 259 -20.78 -28.14 2.55
C MET A 259 -20.89 -27.94 4.06
N TYR A 260 -20.91 -26.70 4.54
CA TYR A 260 -21.14 -26.40 5.95
C TYR A 260 -22.53 -26.89 6.42
N ILE A 261 -23.57 -26.70 5.61
CA ILE A 261 -24.92 -27.19 5.92
C ILE A 261 -24.93 -28.72 5.98
N PHE A 262 -24.34 -29.42 5.00
CA PHE A 262 -24.33 -30.89 4.98
C PHE A 262 -23.60 -31.48 6.18
N VAL A 263 -22.44 -30.93 6.56
CA VAL A 263 -21.72 -31.37 7.77
C VAL A 263 -22.54 -31.10 9.02
N THR A 264 -23.14 -29.90 9.14
CA THR A 264 -23.97 -29.51 10.28
C THR A 264 -25.17 -30.43 10.46
N LEU A 265 -25.90 -30.71 9.38
CA LEU A 265 -27.09 -31.55 9.43
C LEU A 265 -26.71 -33.02 9.63
N LEU A 266 -25.68 -33.53 8.95
CA LEU A 266 -25.21 -34.90 9.15
C LEU A 266 -24.87 -35.15 10.63
N SER A 267 -24.23 -34.19 11.30
CA SER A 267 -23.81 -34.27 12.70
C SER A 267 -24.95 -34.47 13.72
N VAL A 268 -26.20 -34.18 13.35
CA VAL A 268 -27.36 -34.37 14.25
C VAL A 268 -28.26 -35.53 13.85
N THR A 269 -27.96 -36.20 12.73
CA THR A 269 -28.79 -37.30 12.23
C THR A 269 -28.57 -38.61 12.98
N ALA A 270 -27.47 -38.76 13.71
CA ALA A 270 -27.23 -39.92 14.57
C ALA A 270 -26.44 -39.48 15.81
N TYR A 271 -26.69 -40.16 16.92
CA TYR A 271 -26.02 -39.96 18.20
C TYR A 271 -25.97 -41.30 18.96
N PRO A 272 -25.07 -41.46 19.94
CA PRO A 272 -25.04 -42.65 20.79
C PRO A 272 -26.36 -42.88 21.52
N SER A 273 -26.73 -44.13 21.74
CA SER A 273 -28.02 -44.53 22.35
C SER A 273 -28.18 -44.05 23.80
N GLU A 274 -27.09 -43.64 24.43
CA GLU A 274 -27.06 -43.08 25.79
C GLU A 274 -27.68 -41.68 25.87
N TYR A 275 -27.78 -40.98 24.73
CA TYR A 275 -28.37 -39.65 24.65
C TYR A 275 -29.80 -39.71 24.11
N GLU A 276 -30.71 -38.96 24.73
CA GLU A 276 -32.10 -38.87 24.28
C GLU A 276 -32.25 -38.16 22.92
N ASN A 277 -31.37 -37.20 22.64
CA ASN A 277 -31.38 -36.40 21.42
C ASN A 277 -30.00 -35.81 21.12
N TRP A 278 -29.87 -35.21 19.93
CA TRP A 278 -28.62 -34.61 19.47
C TRP A 278 -28.11 -33.49 20.40
N LEU A 279 -28.99 -32.76 21.10
CA LEU A 279 -28.58 -31.63 21.94
C LEU A 279 -27.81 -32.11 23.18
N GLY A 280 -28.24 -33.23 23.79
CA GLY A 280 -27.51 -33.88 24.87
C GLY A 280 -26.12 -34.33 24.42
N TYR A 281 -26.07 -35.02 23.28
CA TYR A 281 -24.81 -35.49 22.68
C TYR A 281 -23.83 -34.35 22.37
N ILE A 282 -24.30 -33.30 21.68
CA ILE A 282 -23.45 -32.16 21.30
C ILE A 282 -22.96 -31.38 22.53
N SER A 283 -23.75 -31.33 23.61
CA SER A 283 -23.36 -30.66 24.86
C SER A 283 -22.24 -31.40 25.58
N ASP A 284 -22.18 -32.73 25.44
CA ASP A 284 -21.25 -33.60 26.15
C ASP A 284 -19.98 -33.96 25.35
N LEU A 285 -19.80 -33.42 24.12
CA LEU A 285 -18.63 -33.74 23.28
C LEU A 285 -17.26 -33.60 23.94
N GLY A 286 -17.13 -32.79 25.00
CA GLY A 286 -15.86 -32.61 25.70
C GLY A 286 -15.46 -33.81 26.58
N SER A 287 -16.39 -34.70 26.94
CA SER A 287 -16.12 -35.90 27.74
C SER A 287 -15.89 -37.15 26.87
N LEU A 288 -16.24 -37.07 25.58
CA LEU A 288 -16.17 -38.18 24.63
C LEU A 288 -14.79 -38.28 23.98
N ASN A 289 -14.40 -39.51 23.64
CA ASN A 289 -13.11 -39.82 23.01
C ASN A 289 -13.30 -40.58 21.70
N GLY A 290 -12.30 -40.52 20.82
CA GLY A 290 -12.32 -41.25 19.54
C GLY A 290 -13.37 -40.70 18.56
N ILE A 291 -14.03 -41.60 17.83
CA ILE A 291 -14.98 -41.23 16.76
C ILE A 291 -16.25 -40.59 17.33
N GLU A 292 -16.67 -40.95 18.54
CA GLU A 292 -17.82 -40.37 19.22
C GLU A 292 -17.64 -38.89 19.55
N ALA A 293 -16.40 -38.41 19.64
CA ALA A 293 -16.10 -36.98 19.77
C ALA A 293 -16.31 -36.21 18.45
N LEU A 294 -16.59 -36.90 17.34
CA LEU A 294 -16.74 -36.35 16.00
C LEU A 294 -18.13 -36.70 15.41
N PRO A 295 -19.18 -35.90 15.69
CA PRO A 295 -20.56 -36.21 15.30
C PRO A 295 -20.79 -36.58 13.84
N ALA A 296 -20.15 -35.88 12.91
CA ALA A 296 -20.26 -36.18 11.48
C ALA A 296 -19.68 -37.57 11.13
N PHE A 297 -18.59 -37.97 11.79
CA PHE A 297 -17.98 -39.29 11.61
C PHE A 297 -18.82 -40.39 12.23
N TYR A 298 -19.30 -40.17 13.46
CA TYR A 298 -20.23 -41.09 14.11
C TYR A 298 -21.48 -41.33 13.25
N ALA A 299 -22.06 -40.27 12.67
CA ALA A 299 -23.20 -40.41 11.77
C ALA A 299 -22.85 -41.18 10.49
N ALA A 300 -21.70 -40.91 9.86
CA ALA A 300 -21.29 -41.65 8.68
C ALA A 300 -21.04 -43.14 8.98
N GLU A 301 -20.43 -43.46 10.11
CA GLU A 301 -20.24 -44.84 10.58
C GLU A 301 -21.59 -45.51 10.87
N HIS A 302 -22.49 -44.83 11.58
CA HIS A 302 -23.81 -45.36 11.90
C HIS A 302 -24.60 -45.74 10.63
N TYR A 303 -24.58 -44.90 9.60
CA TYR A 303 -25.35 -45.15 8.38
C TYR A 303 -24.65 -46.01 7.34
N LEU A 304 -23.32 -45.98 7.24
CA LEU A 304 -22.59 -46.63 6.15
C LEU A 304 -21.52 -47.62 6.63
N GLY A 305 -21.38 -47.83 7.94
CA GLY A 305 -20.34 -48.66 8.56
C GLY A 305 -18.94 -48.12 8.26
N ASP A 306 -17.95 -49.03 8.26
CA ASP A 306 -16.55 -48.73 7.95
C ASP A 306 -16.37 -47.98 6.62
N ALA A 307 -17.22 -48.26 5.63
CA ALA A 307 -17.18 -47.58 4.35
C ALA A 307 -17.51 -46.08 4.47
N GLY A 308 -18.46 -45.71 5.33
CA GLY A 308 -18.79 -44.31 5.62
C GLY A 308 -17.68 -43.59 6.35
N LEU A 309 -17.08 -44.28 7.32
CA LEU A 309 -15.95 -43.80 8.09
C LEU A 309 -14.75 -43.51 7.17
N ILE A 310 -14.32 -44.48 6.37
CA ILE A 310 -13.23 -44.32 5.39
C ILE A 310 -13.54 -43.19 4.40
N LEU A 311 -14.78 -43.12 3.91
CA LEU A 311 -15.20 -42.08 2.97
C LEU A 311 -15.06 -40.68 3.58
N LEU A 312 -15.51 -40.45 4.82
CA LEU A 312 -15.32 -39.17 5.49
C LEU A 312 -13.86 -38.88 5.81
N PHE A 313 -13.07 -39.86 6.26
CA PHE A 313 -11.64 -39.69 6.47
C PHE A 313 -10.96 -39.20 5.17
N VAL A 314 -11.13 -39.93 4.06
CA VAL A 314 -10.54 -39.54 2.75
C VAL A 314 -11.00 -38.14 2.33
N SER A 315 -12.29 -37.85 2.50
CA SER A 315 -12.89 -36.57 2.12
C SER A 315 -12.29 -35.39 2.90
N LEU A 316 -12.07 -35.56 4.20
CA LEU A 316 -11.53 -34.52 5.06
C LEU A 316 -10.02 -34.38 4.95
N PHE A 317 -9.31 -35.47 4.73
CA PHE A 317 -7.90 -35.40 4.38
C PHE A 317 -7.71 -34.64 3.06
N ALA A 318 -8.52 -34.95 2.05
CA ALA A 318 -8.52 -34.24 0.77
C ALA A 318 -8.80 -32.74 0.96
N LEU A 319 -9.75 -32.39 1.84
CA LEU A 319 -10.02 -31.00 2.22
C LEU A 319 -8.79 -30.31 2.83
N ILE A 320 -8.19 -30.91 3.87
CA ILE A 320 -7.03 -30.32 4.58
C ILE A 320 -5.89 -30.07 3.59
N VAL A 321 -5.56 -31.07 2.76
CA VAL A 321 -4.51 -30.95 1.74
C VAL A 321 -4.84 -29.87 0.71
N THR A 322 -6.10 -29.79 0.25
CA THR A 322 -6.54 -28.72 -0.66
C THR A 322 -6.34 -27.35 -0.02
N SER A 323 -6.70 -27.20 1.26
CA SER A 323 -6.58 -25.95 1.99
C SER A 323 -5.13 -25.52 2.21
N LEU A 324 -4.24 -26.47 2.51
CA LEU A 324 -2.80 -26.21 2.64
C LEU A 324 -2.20 -25.71 1.32
N ILE A 325 -2.53 -26.36 0.20
CA ILE A 325 -2.06 -25.95 -1.13
C ILE A 325 -2.62 -24.55 -1.46
N ALA A 326 -3.92 -24.34 -1.26
CA ALA A 326 -4.60 -23.12 -1.63
C ALA A 326 -4.10 -21.91 -0.80
N ASN A 327 -3.97 -22.04 0.51
CA ASN A 327 -3.49 -20.94 1.37
C ASN A 327 -2.00 -20.62 1.11
N THR A 328 -1.14 -21.62 0.91
CA THR A 328 0.27 -21.40 0.53
C THR A 328 0.36 -20.66 -0.80
N TRP A 329 -0.47 -21.03 -1.77
CA TRP A 329 -0.57 -20.35 -3.04
C TRP A 329 -1.04 -18.90 -2.87
N ALA A 330 -2.14 -18.65 -2.16
CA ALA A 330 -2.68 -17.31 -1.91
C ALA A 330 -1.63 -16.39 -1.25
N LEU A 331 -0.99 -16.85 -0.18
CA LEU A 331 0.09 -16.13 0.52
C LEU A 331 1.25 -15.78 -0.42
N SER A 332 1.71 -16.75 -1.20
CA SER A 332 2.81 -16.51 -2.14
C SER A 332 2.47 -15.47 -3.21
N ARG A 333 1.22 -15.42 -3.69
CA ARG A 333 0.76 -14.46 -4.71
C ARG A 333 0.50 -13.08 -4.11
N LEU A 334 0.02 -13.01 -2.87
CA LEU A 334 -0.07 -11.76 -2.12
C LEU A 334 1.32 -11.16 -1.94
N MET A 335 2.29 -11.93 -1.44
CA MET A 335 3.69 -11.48 -1.29
C MET A 335 4.31 -11.05 -2.62
N TYR A 336 4.08 -11.80 -3.70
CA TYR A 336 4.51 -11.43 -5.05
C TYR A 336 3.92 -10.08 -5.48
N ALA A 337 2.61 -9.87 -5.29
CA ALA A 337 1.93 -8.63 -5.66
C ALA A 337 2.46 -7.42 -4.87
N VAL A 338 2.72 -7.58 -3.56
CA VAL A 338 3.25 -6.52 -2.69
C VAL A 338 4.73 -6.26 -3.00
N GLY A 339 5.53 -7.30 -3.22
CA GLY A 339 6.95 -7.20 -3.56
C GLY A 339 7.19 -6.54 -4.91
N ARG A 340 6.29 -6.74 -5.89
CA ARG A 340 6.32 -6.06 -7.19
C ARG A 340 6.17 -4.54 -7.12
N HIS A 341 5.67 -4.05 -6.01
CA HIS A 341 5.48 -2.64 -5.73
C HIS A 341 6.50 -2.10 -4.72
N SER A 342 7.58 -2.86 -4.48
CA SER A 342 8.69 -2.52 -3.59
C SER A 342 8.25 -2.13 -2.16
N VAL A 343 7.05 -2.55 -1.75
CA VAL A 343 6.54 -2.37 -0.38
C VAL A 343 7.22 -3.36 0.57
N ILE A 344 7.47 -4.58 0.10
CA ILE A 344 8.35 -5.54 0.75
C ILE A 344 9.53 -5.83 -0.17
N SER A 345 10.48 -6.67 0.27
CA SER A 345 11.66 -7.00 -0.54
C SER A 345 11.27 -7.46 -1.95
N GLU A 346 11.88 -6.85 -2.96
CA GLU A 346 11.68 -7.17 -4.38
C GLU A 346 12.05 -8.62 -4.72
N LYS A 347 12.85 -9.28 -3.86
CA LYS A 347 13.15 -10.72 -3.97
C LYS A 347 11.89 -11.59 -3.99
N TYR A 348 10.79 -11.14 -3.37
CA TYR A 348 9.51 -11.85 -3.39
C TYR A 348 8.74 -11.69 -4.72
N ALA A 349 9.12 -10.72 -5.55
CA ALA A 349 8.60 -10.52 -6.90
C ALA A 349 9.33 -11.36 -7.96
N GLU A 350 10.45 -12.00 -7.61
CA GLU A 350 11.20 -12.85 -8.54
C GLU A 350 10.48 -14.17 -8.79
N LEU A 351 10.30 -14.51 -10.07
CA LEU A 351 9.74 -15.79 -10.50
C LEU A 351 10.88 -16.74 -10.87
N ASN A 352 10.75 -18.03 -10.50
CA ASN A 352 11.67 -19.06 -10.96
C ASN A 352 11.46 -19.39 -12.45
N SER A 353 12.26 -20.30 -13.01
CA SER A 353 12.15 -20.75 -14.42
C SER A 353 10.78 -21.34 -14.80
N ARG A 354 9.92 -21.63 -13.83
CA ARG A 354 8.56 -22.16 -14.01
C ARG A 354 7.48 -21.09 -13.81
N GLY A 355 7.86 -19.83 -13.62
CA GLY A 355 6.94 -18.71 -13.39
C GLY A 355 6.27 -18.74 -12.02
N ILE A 356 6.96 -19.24 -10.99
CA ILE A 356 6.43 -19.40 -9.62
C ILE A 356 7.28 -18.56 -8.64
N PRO A 357 6.67 -17.80 -7.71
CA PRO A 357 7.39 -17.00 -6.72
C PRO A 357 7.95 -17.90 -5.59
N SER A 358 8.97 -18.71 -5.89
CA SER A 358 9.51 -19.73 -4.98
C SER A 358 10.06 -19.14 -3.67
N LYS A 359 10.68 -17.95 -3.73
CA LYS A 359 11.18 -17.27 -2.52
C LYS A 359 10.06 -16.92 -1.55
N ALA A 360 8.91 -16.47 -2.06
CA ALA A 360 7.74 -16.20 -1.22
C ALA A 360 7.18 -17.48 -0.58
N ILE A 361 7.10 -18.58 -1.35
CA ILE A 361 6.66 -19.89 -0.85
C ILE A 361 7.57 -20.39 0.28
N VAL A 362 8.89 -20.31 0.09
CA VAL A 362 9.88 -20.70 1.10
C VAL A 362 9.74 -19.85 2.37
N SER A 363 9.54 -18.54 2.25
CA SER A 363 9.33 -17.67 3.41
C SER A 363 8.08 -18.03 4.21
N VAL A 364 6.97 -18.37 3.54
CA VAL A 364 5.76 -18.87 4.20
C VAL A 364 6.05 -20.16 4.97
N ALA A 365 6.78 -21.11 4.37
CA ALA A 365 7.14 -22.37 5.02
C ALA A 365 8.05 -22.18 6.24
N VAL A 366 9.07 -21.32 6.11
CA VAL A 366 10.01 -21.00 7.20
C VAL A 366 9.27 -20.39 8.39
N MET A 367 8.47 -19.35 8.15
CA MET A 367 7.72 -18.70 9.24
C MET A 367 6.68 -19.63 9.86
N SER A 368 6.07 -20.52 9.07
CA SER A 368 5.09 -21.48 9.58
C SER A 368 5.72 -22.65 10.33
N SER A 369 7.02 -22.90 10.18
CA SER A 369 7.70 -24.00 10.90
C SER A 369 7.74 -23.78 12.41
N PHE A 370 7.44 -22.57 12.89
CA PHE A 370 7.34 -22.24 14.31
C PHE A 370 5.96 -22.51 14.92
N VAL A 371 4.92 -22.72 14.11
CA VAL A 371 3.55 -22.91 14.65
C VAL A 371 3.39 -24.13 15.57
N PRO A 372 4.06 -25.29 15.35
CA PRO A 372 3.84 -26.45 16.21
C PRO A 372 4.27 -26.24 17.67
N PHE A 373 5.09 -25.23 17.93
CA PHE A 373 5.56 -24.88 19.27
C PHE A 373 4.49 -24.17 20.12
N LEU A 374 3.44 -23.61 19.51
CA LEU A 374 2.43 -22.82 20.23
C LEU A 374 1.37 -23.69 20.93
N GLY A 375 1.29 -24.98 20.59
CA GLY A 375 0.21 -25.87 21.03
C GLY A 375 -1.12 -25.60 20.32
N ARG A 376 -2.09 -26.51 20.49
CA ARG A 376 -3.36 -26.45 19.73
C ARG A 376 -4.31 -25.36 20.21
N SER A 377 -4.39 -25.12 21.52
CA SER A 377 -5.28 -24.11 22.12
C SER A 377 -4.96 -22.71 21.59
N ALA A 378 -3.67 -22.36 21.51
CA ALA A 378 -3.22 -21.07 20.98
C ALA A 378 -3.60 -20.85 19.51
N ILE A 379 -3.69 -21.93 18.73
CA ILE A 379 -4.11 -21.86 17.31
C ILE A 379 -5.61 -21.56 17.21
N GLY A 380 -6.42 -22.03 18.17
CA GLY A 380 -7.82 -21.64 18.28
C GLY A 380 -7.97 -20.12 18.38
N TRP A 381 -7.25 -19.50 19.33
CA TRP A 381 -7.26 -18.04 19.51
C TRP A 381 -6.81 -17.29 18.25
N ILE A 382 -5.77 -17.78 17.57
CA ILE A 382 -5.29 -17.21 16.30
C ILE A 382 -6.39 -17.23 15.22
N VAL A 383 -7.15 -18.33 15.14
CA VAL A 383 -8.23 -18.48 14.16
C VAL A 383 -9.41 -17.57 14.48
N ASP A 384 -9.74 -17.36 15.75
CA ASP A 384 -10.88 -16.52 16.14
C ASP A 384 -10.72 -15.06 15.67
N VAL A 385 -9.48 -14.53 15.69
CA VAL A 385 -9.17 -13.19 15.16
C VAL A 385 -9.52 -13.07 13.66
N THR A 386 -9.46 -14.16 12.90
CA THR A 386 -9.69 -14.12 11.45
C THR A 386 -11.10 -13.68 11.07
N THR A 387 -12.10 -13.95 11.90
CA THR A 387 -13.50 -13.50 11.67
C THR A 387 -13.59 -11.96 11.69
N ILE A 388 -12.89 -11.32 12.63
CA ILE A 388 -12.83 -9.87 12.72
C ILE A 388 -12.09 -9.30 11.51
N ILE A 389 -10.95 -9.90 11.16
CA ILE A 389 -10.16 -9.47 10.00
C ILE A 389 -10.98 -9.58 8.70
N ALA A 390 -11.73 -10.67 8.52
CA ALA A 390 -12.59 -10.87 7.36
C ALA A 390 -13.67 -9.79 7.25
N THR A 391 -14.29 -9.44 8.38
CA THR A 391 -15.28 -8.38 8.45
C THR A 391 -14.69 -7.03 8.02
N PHE A 392 -13.48 -6.69 8.49
CA PHE A 392 -12.77 -5.50 8.03
C PHE A 392 -12.44 -5.56 6.54
N LEU A 393 -11.95 -6.70 6.05
CA LEU A 393 -11.61 -6.92 4.65
C LEU A 393 -12.82 -6.70 3.73
N TYR A 394 -13.96 -7.29 4.06
CA TYR A 394 -15.18 -7.18 3.27
C TYR A 394 -15.80 -5.79 3.35
N GLY A 395 -15.72 -5.11 4.49
CA GLY A 395 -16.07 -3.69 4.59
C GLY A 395 -15.17 -2.84 3.68
N PHE A 396 -13.87 -3.12 3.65
CA PHE A 396 -12.90 -2.34 2.89
C PHE A 396 -13.09 -2.46 1.37
N ILE A 397 -13.28 -3.68 0.84
CA ILE A 397 -13.58 -3.86 -0.58
C ILE A 397 -14.93 -3.25 -0.96
N SER A 398 -15.90 -3.25 -0.06
CA SER A 398 -17.20 -2.62 -0.29
C SER A 398 -17.06 -1.09 -0.37
N ALA A 399 -16.27 -0.49 0.51
CA ALA A 399 -15.91 0.93 0.42
C ALA A 399 -15.14 1.26 -0.88
N ALA A 400 -14.24 0.37 -1.31
CA ALA A 400 -13.53 0.49 -2.59
C ALA A 400 -14.50 0.49 -3.78
N ALA A 401 -15.45 -0.45 -3.78
CA ALA A 401 -16.49 -0.55 -4.80
C ALA A 401 -17.38 0.69 -4.80
N MET A 402 -17.84 1.18 -3.64
CA MET A 402 -18.61 2.41 -3.51
C MET A 402 -17.88 3.62 -4.09
N LYS A 403 -16.59 3.79 -3.74
CA LYS A 403 -15.79 4.93 -4.22
C LYS A 403 -15.63 4.89 -5.74
N CYS A 404 -15.37 3.71 -6.29
CA CYS A 404 -15.31 3.51 -7.75
C CYS A 404 -16.67 3.77 -8.40
N ALA A 405 -17.76 3.26 -7.82
CA ALA A 405 -19.10 3.41 -8.35
C ALA A 405 -19.55 4.88 -8.36
N LYS A 406 -19.25 5.63 -7.28
CA LYS A 406 -19.50 7.07 -7.19
C LYS A 406 -18.78 7.84 -8.30
N ALA A 407 -17.51 7.53 -8.55
CA ALA A 407 -16.73 8.15 -9.61
C ALA A 407 -17.28 7.86 -11.01
N ASN A 408 -17.86 6.67 -11.23
CA ASN A 408 -18.45 6.26 -12.51
C ASN A 408 -19.97 6.50 -12.61
N ARG A 409 -20.59 7.16 -11.61
CA ARG A 409 -22.05 7.38 -11.51
C ARG A 409 -22.89 6.09 -11.58
N ASP A 410 -22.34 4.95 -11.15
CA ASP A 410 -23.07 3.68 -11.07
C ASP A 410 -23.84 3.59 -9.74
N ARG A 411 -25.14 3.89 -9.78
CA ARG A 411 -25.99 3.88 -8.58
C ARG A 411 -26.15 2.48 -7.99
N ARG A 412 -26.25 1.44 -8.82
CA ARG A 412 -26.52 0.08 -8.33
C ARG A 412 -25.34 -0.43 -7.51
N GLU A 413 -24.13 -0.30 -8.06
CA GLU A 413 -22.92 -0.75 -7.36
C GLU A 413 -22.64 0.10 -6.12
N TYR A 414 -22.92 1.40 -6.17
CA TYR A 414 -22.83 2.28 -5.00
C TYR A 414 -23.71 1.79 -3.85
N PHE A 415 -24.99 1.48 -4.10
CA PHE A 415 -25.89 0.98 -3.06
C PHE A 415 -25.48 -0.39 -2.54
N THR A 416 -25.06 -1.31 -3.41
CA THR A 416 -24.59 -2.63 -2.95
C THR A 416 -23.38 -2.50 -2.01
N GLY A 417 -22.40 -1.66 -2.37
CA GLY A 417 -21.24 -1.44 -1.52
C GLY A 417 -21.60 -0.72 -0.21
N LEU A 418 -22.57 0.21 -0.22
CA LEU A 418 -23.06 0.88 0.99
C LEU A 418 -23.74 -0.10 1.95
N THR A 419 -24.62 -0.95 1.43
CA THR A 419 -25.30 -1.97 2.23
C THR A 419 -24.31 -2.92 2.88
N VAL A 420 -23.36 -3.47 2.10
CA VAL A 420 -22.37 -4.39 2.65
C VAL A 420 -21.45 -3.70 3.66
N LEU A 421 -21.00 -2.47 3.39
CA LEU A 421 -20.20 -1.71 4.33
C LEU A 421 -20.92 -1.49 5.67
N ALA A 422 -22.20 -1.11 5.64
CA ALA A 422 -23.00 -0.91 6.84
C ALA A 422 -23.16 -2.23 7.63
N VAL A 423 -23.45 -3.34 6.94
CA VAL A 423 -23.54 -4.67 7.55
C VAL A 423 -22.22 -5.08 8.19
N MET A 424 -21.09 -4.90 7.51
CA MET A 424 -19.77 -5.25 8.05
C MET A 424 -19.37 -4.39 9.25
N ILE A 425 -19.75 -3.11 9.30
CA ILE A 425 -19.55 -2.27 10.48
C ILE A 425 -20.33 -2.81 11.68
N VAL A 426 -21.61 -3.18 11.48
CA VAL A 426 -22.43 -3.79 12.53
C VAL A 426 -21.84 -5.12 13.00
N PHE A 427 -21.43 -5.98 12.07
CA PHE A 427 -20.83 -7.27 12.40
C PHE A 427 -19.54 -7.08 13.20
N GLY A 428 -18.67 -6.16 12.78
CA GLY A 428 -17.41 -5.86 13.48
C GLY A 428 -17.66 -5.32 14.89
N ALA A 429 -18.64 -4.42 15.06
CA ALA A 429 -19.00 -3.90 16.37
C ALA A 429 -19.52 -4.99 17.32
N VAL A 430 -20.38 -5.88 16.82
CA VAL A 430 -20.94 -7.01 17.57
C VAL A 430 -19.87 -8.05 17.93
N LEU A 431 -18.90 -8.30 17.05
CA LEU A 431 -17.83 -9.28 17.28
C LEU A 431 -16.75 -8.79 18.25
N ILE A 432 -16.42 -7.49 18.23
CA ILE A 432 -15.33 -6.96 19.06
C ILE A 432 -15.83 -6.54 20.45
N THR A 433 -17.03 -5.94 20.54
CA THR A 433 -17.53 -5.36 21.79
C THR A 433 -18.19 -6.41 22.70
N PRO A 434 -17.63 -6.69 23.89
CA PRO A 434 -18.28 -7.57 24.86
C PRO A 434 -19.67 -7.04 25.23
N GLY A 435 -20.68 -7.91 25.27
CA GLY A 435 -22.05 -7.57 25.69
C GLY A 435 -22.99 -7.05 24.60
N LEU A 436 -22.50 -6.63 23.43
CA LEU A 436 -23.34 -6.31 22.26
C LEU A 436 -23.66 -7.54 21.40
N GLY A 437 -22.94 -8.64 21.62
CA GLY A 437 -23.00 -9.85 20.80
C GLY A 437 -22.94 -11.13 21.62
N THR A 438 -22.87 -12.25 20.91
CA THR A 438 -23.11 -13.59 21.47
C THR A 438 -21.89 -14.51 21.44
N GLY A 439 -20.76 -14.03 20.91
CA GLY A 439 -19.46 -14.65 21.03
C GLY A 439 -18.51 -13.67 21.71
N THR A 440 -18.27 -13.86 23.00
CA THR A 440 -17.10 -13.23 23.62
C THR A 440 -15.88 -13.98 23.11
N LEU A 441 -14.97 -13.29 22.43
CA LEU A 441 -13.68 -13.88 22.10
C LEU A 441 -12.97 -14.23 23.41
N GLU A 442 -12.15 -15.26 23.35
CA GLU A 442 -11.27 -15.59 24.48
C GLU A 442 -10.35 -14.41 24.80
N THR A 443 -9.99 -14.28 26.07
CA THR A 443 -9.16 -13.18 26.56
C THR A 443 -7.83 -13.11 25.81
N GLU A 444 -7.26 -14.25 25.49
CA GLU A 444 -6.00 -14.40 24.76
C GLU A 444 -6.11 -13.99 23.29
N THR A 445 -7.30 -14.12 22.69
CA THR A 445 -7.58 -13.69 21.32
C THR A 445 -7.46 -12.17 21.17
N TYR A 446 -7.91 -11.40 22.16
CA TYR A 446 -7.74 -9.95 22.17
C TYR A 446 -6.26 -9.55 22.27
N LEU A 447 -5.50 -10.21 23.15
CA LEU A 447 -4.06 -9.97 23.30
C LEU A 447 -3.30 -10.26 22.00
N LEU A 448 -3.57 -11.40 21.35
CA LEU A 448 -2.99 -11.75 20.05
C LEU A 448 -3.23 -10.68 18.99
N PHE A 449 -4.46 -10.14 18.92
CA PHE A 449 -4.80 -9.13 17.93
C PHE A 449 -4.10 -7.79 18.20
N ILE A 450 -3.90 -7.43 19.48
CA ILE A 450 -3.07 -6.29 19.88
C ILE A 450 -1.62 -6.50 19.42
N LEU A 451 -1.02 -7.66 19.70
CA LEU A 451 0.36 -7.98 19.33
C LEU A 451 0.57 -7.92 17.81
N TRP A 452 -0.38 -8.44 17.02
CA TRP A 452 -0.33 -8.31 15.56
C TRP A 452 -0.44 -6.87 15.07
N SER A 453 -1.20 -6.02 15.77
CA SER A 453 -1.29 -4.61 15.45
C SER A 453 0.02 -3.88 15.76
N VAL A 454 0.68 -4.22 16.88
CA VAL A 454 2.01 -3.72 17.24
C VAL A 454 3.06 -4.17 16.23
N PHE A 455 3.09 -5.45 15.86
CA PHE A 455 4.00 -5.94 14.81
C PHE A 455 3.75 -5.28 13.46
N GLY A 456 2.48 -5.03 13.11
CA GLY A 456 2.10 -4.27 11.92
C GLY A 456 2.68 -2.86 11.93
N LEU A 457 2.61 -2.16 13.06
CA LEU A 457 3.21 -0.83 13.23
C LEU A 457 4.73 -0.85 13.06
N ILE A 458 5.42 -1.79 13.73
CA ILE A 458 6.88 -1.92 13.65
C ILE A 458 7.30 -2.26 12.21
N PHE A 459 6.57 -3.16 11.55
CA PHE A 459 6.85 -3.54 10.18
C PHE A 459 6.61 -2.36 9.22
N PHE A 460 5.52 -1.63 9.39
CA PHE A 460 5.22 -0.44 8.59
C PHE A 460 6.29 0.64 8.71
N HIS A 461 6.78 0.88 9.93
CA HIS A 461 7.88 1.80 10.17
C HIS A 461 9.13 1.42 9.38
N ARG A 462 9.48 0.12 9.37
CA ARG A 462 10.62 -0.39 8.56
C ARG A 462 10.39 -0.28 7.07
N VAL A 463 9.15 -0.46 6.60
CA VAL A 463 8.77 -0.33 5.19
C VAL A 463 8.95 1.12 4.73
N ILE A 464 8.39 2.08 5.46
CA ILE A 464 8.54 3.51 5.15
C ILE A 464 10.01 3.93 5.19
N ALA A 465 10.77 3.49 6.20
CA ALA A 465 12.18 3.83 6.32
C ALA A 465 13.02 3.37 5.11
N LYS A 466 12.55 2.37 4.36
CA LYS A 466 13.20 1.83 3.15
C LYS A 466 12.48 2.22 1.85
N ASP A 467 11.45 3.06 1.90
CA ASP A 467 10.70 3.50 0.72
C ASP A 467 11.45 4.59 -0.06
N HIS A 468 12.53 4.19 -0.72
CA HIS A 468 13.34 5.08 -1.57
C HIS A 468 12.54 5.66 -2.74
N ALA A 469 11.51 4.96 -3.17
CA ALA A 469 10.64 5.33 -4.29
C ALA A 469 9.43 6.20 -3.88
N ARG A 470 9.31 6.56 -2.59
CA ARG A 470 8.38 7.57 -2.06
C ARG A 470 6.90 7.24 -2.34
N HIS A 471 6.56 5.97 -2.37
CA HIS A 471 5.20 5.49 -2.58
C HIS A 471 4.23 5.88 -1.46
N PHE A 472 4.71 5.98 -0.21
CA PHE A 472 3.84 6.08 0.97
C PHE A 472 3.38 7.51 1.34
N GLY A 473 3.90 8.56 0.69
CA GLY A 473 3.45 9.95 0.87
C GLY A 473 3.32 10.37 2.35
N ARG A 474 2.24 11.08 2.72
CA ARG A 474 1.88 11.42 4.12
C ARG A 474 1.18 10.23 4.80
N ALA A 475 1.94 9.17 5.07
CA ALA A 475 1.44 7.96 5.70
C ALA A 475 1.01 8.17 7.17
N ILE A 476 -0.24 8.60 7.38
CA ILE A 476 -0.82 8.81 8.72
C ILE A 476 -1.88 7.74 9.04
N VAL A 477 -2.59 7.26 8.02
CA VAL A 477 -3.77 6.40 8.21
C VAL A 477 -3.44 5.07 8.87
N VAL A 478 -2.34 4.42 8.47
CA VAL A 478 -1.91 3.15 9.07
C VAL A 478 -1.60 3.31 10.56
N TRP A 479 -0.92 4.40 10.93
CA TRP A 479 -0.61 4.71 12.33
C TRP A 479 -1.87 4.93 13.13
N VAL A 480 -2.75 5.82 12.67
CA VAL A 480 -4.03 6.10 13.36
C VAL A 480 -4.84 4.82 13.49
N ALA A 481 -5.00 4.05 12.42
CA ALA A 481 -5.79 2.83 12.43
C ALA A 481 -5.25 1.78 13.42
N LEU A 482 -3.95 1.46 13.35
CA LEU A 482 -3.36 0.43 14.23
C LEU A 482 -3.28 0.90 15.69
N ILE A 483 -3.00 2.18 15.94
CA ILE A 483 -2.99 2.75 17.30
C ILE A 483 -4.39 2.75 17.91
N SER A 484 -5.40 3.22 17.17
CA SER A 484 -6.79 3.19 17.63
C SER A 484 -7.24 1.76 17.93
N LEU A 485 -6.83 0.80 17.11
CA LEU A 485 -7.12 -0.61 17.31
C LEU A 485 -6.43 -1.15 18.58
N ILE A 486 -5.14 -0.84 18.81
CA ILE A 486 -4.41 -1.24 20.03
C ILE A 486 -5.10 -0.69 21.28
N ILE A 487 -5.46 0.61 21.28
CA ILE A 487 -6.10 1.25 22.43
C ILE A 487 -7.46 0.60 22.71
N TYR A 488 -8.30 0.48 21.67
CA TYR A 488 -9.64 -0.06 21.81
C TYR A 488 -9.64 -1.51 22.29
N LEU A 489 -8.82 -2.36 21.67
CA LEU A 489 -8.68 -3.77 22.08
C LEU A 489 -8.04 -3.89 23.46
N GLY A 490 -7.09 -3.03 23.81
CA GLY A 490 -6.47 -3.02 25.14
C GLY A 490 -7.46 -2.73 26.25
N ILE A 491 -8.38 -1.77 26.06
CA ILE A 491 -9.46 -1.48 27.00
C ILE A 491 -10.39 -2.69 27.13
N ILE A 492 -10.78 -3.31 26.02
CA ILE A 492 -11.66 -4.49 26.03
C ILE A 492 -10.99 -5.67 26.74
N TRP A 493 -9.73 -5.93 26.43
CA TRP A 493 -8.94 -6.98 27.04
C TRP A 493 -8.83 -6.81 28.56
N MET A 494 -8.55 -5.58 29.03
CA MET A 494 -8.51 -5.26 30.45
C MET A 494 -9.86 -5.50 31.14
N ASN A 495 -10.96 -5.00 30.55
CA ASN A 495 -12.31 -5.22 31.08
C ASN A 495 -12.66 -6.71 31.16
N LYS A 496 -12.17 -7.50 30.20
CA LYS A 496 -12.42 -8.95 30.14
C LYS A 496 -11.63 -9.69 31.21
N ILE A 497 -10.33 -9.39 31.38
CA ILE A 497 -9.52 -9.94 32.48
C ILE A 497 -10.15 -9.64 33.84
N GLU A 498 -10.58 -8.39 34.05
CA GLU A 498 -11.19 -7.98 35.32
C GLU A 498 -12.52 -8.73 35.57
N SER A 499 -13.35 -8.89 34.54
CA SER A 499 -14.58 -9.68 34.61
C SER A 499 -14.33 -11.15 34.91
N ASP A 500 -13.29 -11.74 34.34
CA ASP A 500 -12.95 -13.15 34.53
C ASP A 500 -12.32 -13.38 35.91
N ALA A 501 -11.43 -12.50 36.37
CA ALA A 501 -10.86 -12.54 37.72
C ALA A 501 -11.96 -12.37 38.79
N THR A 502 -12.89 -11.43 38.58
CA THR A 502 -14.05 -11.25 39.48
C THR A 502 -14.91 -12.51 39.56
N ARG A 503 -15.15 -13.18 38.42
CA ARG A 503 -15.90 -14.45 38.40
C ARG A 503 -15.17 -15.58 39.12
N GLN A 504 -13.85 -15.66 38.99
CA GLN A 504 -13.04 -16.63 39.72
C GLN A 504 -13.10 -16.39 41.22
N VAL A 505 -13.01 -15.13 41.69
CA VAL A 505 -13.16 -14.78 43.10
C VAL A 505 -14.54 -15.18 43.63
N ILE A 506 -15.62 -14.91 42.88
CA ILE A 506 -16.98 -15.31 43.28
C ILE A 506 -17.12 -16.84 43.36
N ALA A 507 -16.53 -17.58 42.41
CA ALA A 507 -16.53 -19.04 42.43
C ALA A 507 -15.73 -19.59 43.62
N ALA A 508 -14.57 -19.03 43.90
CA ALA A 508 -13.72 -19.41 45.02
C ALA A 508 -14.41 -19.19 46.38
N LEU A 509 -15.12 -18.06 46.54
CA LEU A 509 -15.96 -17.81 47.72
C LEU A 509 -17.12 -18.80 47.83
N ARG A 510 -17.77 -19.14 46.72
CA ARG A 510 -18.81 -20.17 46.70
C ARG A 510 -18.26 -21.52 47.16
N ASP A 511 -17.09 -21.92 46.65
CA ASP A 511 -16.45 -23.20 46.99
C ASP A 511 -16.01 -23.24 48.47
N TYR A 512 -15.54 -22.10 49.00
CA TYR A 512 -15.25 -21.93 50.42
C TYR A 512 -16.49 -22.15 51.29
N HIS A 513 -17.61 -21.46 51.00
CA HIS A 513 -18.86 -21.63 51.73
C HIS A 513 -19.52 -23.00 51.52
N ALA A 514 -19.24 -23.67 50.39
CA ALA A 514 -19.70 -25.03 50.12
C ALA A 514 -18.85 -26.11 50.83
N GLY A 515 -17.72 -25.75 51.45
CA GLY A 515 -16.80 -26.69 52.09
C GLY A 515 -16.04 -27.57 51.10
N THR A 516 -16.00 -27.18 49.82
CA THR A 516 -15.32 -27.91 48.73
C THR A 516 -13.95 -27.33 48.40
N ALA A 517 -13.57 -26.22 49.04
CA ALA A 517 -12.24 -25.64 48.92
C ALA A 517 -11.15 -26.54 49.55
N SER A 518 -9.88 -26.25 49.24
CA SER A 518 -8.75 -27.02 49.78
C SER A 518 -8.68 -26.93 51.32
N PRO A 519 -8.13 -27.95 52.01
CA PRO A 519 -8.03 -27.96 53.47
C PRO A 519 -7.28 -26.75 54.05
N ASP A 520 -6.26 -26.27 53.35
CA ASP A 520 -5.46 -25.11 53.76
C ASP A 520 -6.30 -23.82 53.71
N ILE A 521 -7.16 -23.69 52.70
CA ILE A 521 -8.08 -22.55 52.55
C ILE A 521 -9.19 -22.60 53.60
N LEU A 522 -9.75 -23.79 53.87
CA LEU A 522 -10.79 -23.97 54.89
C LEU A 522 -10.29 -23.75 56.33
N ALA A 523 -8.97 -23.81 56.54
CA ALA A 523 -8.34 -23.49 57.82
C ALA A 523 -8.19 -21.98 58.08
N MET A 524 -8.33 -21.14 57.04
CA MET A 524 -8.27 -19.69 57.16
C MET A 524 -9.58 -19.12 57.72
N SER A 525 -9.53 -17.93 58.32
CA SER A 525 -10.77 -17.21 58.64
C SER A 525 -11.39 -16.60 57.37
N GLU A 526 -12.70 -16.37 57.36
CA GLU A 526 -13.40 -15.78 56.21
C GLU A 526 -12.82 -14.41 55.83
N ASP A 527 -12.56 -13.55 56.83
CA ASP A 527 -11.95 -12.24 56.62
C ASP A 527 -10.55 -12.35 56.00
N GLU A 528 -9.74 -13.31 56.48
CA GLU A 528 -8.38 -13.55 55.98
C GLU A 528 -8.40 -14.08 54.53
N TYR A 529 -9.37 -14.94 54.19
CA TYR A 529 -9.54 -15.45 52.83
C TYR A 529 -10.04 -14.37 51.86
N ILE A 530 -10.99 -13.53 52.30
CA ILE A 530 -11.47 -12.38 51.51
C ILE A 530 -10.31 -11.39 51.26
N GLU A 531 -9.47 -11.11 52.25
CA GLU A 531 -8.32 -10.22 52.08
C GLU A 531 -7.28 -10.80 51.11
N LEU A 532 -7.06 -12.12 51.13
CA LEU A 532 -6.20 -12.81 50.17
C LEU A 532 -6.74 -12.68 48.74
N LEU A 533 -8.03 -12.95 48.52
CA LEU A 533 -8.68 -12.83 47.22
C LEU A 533 -8.71 -11.38 46.70
N ASP A 534 -8.98 -10.40 47.57
CA ASP A 534 -8.92 -8.98 47.23
C ASP A 534 -7.50 -8.56 46.80
N ARG A 535 -6.47 -9.06 47.49
CA ARG A 535 -5.07 -8.80 47.13
C ARG A 535 -4.71 -9.40 45.78
N GLU A 536 -5.15 -10.62 45.47
CA GLU A 536 -4.96 -11.24 44.16
C GLU A 536 -5.68 -10.47 43.05
N LEU A 537 -6.93 -10.05 43.28
CA LEU A 537 -7.72 -9.25 42.34
C LEU A 537 -7.06 -7.90 42.06
N LYS A 538 -6.62 -7.18 43.10
CA LYS A 538 -5.88 -5.90 42.98
C LYS A 538 -4.55 -6.08 42.24
N THR A 539 -3.82 -7.14 42.51
CA THR A 539 -2.55 -7.44 41.83
C THR A 539 -2.78 -7.68 40.34
N THR A 540 -3.80 -8.47 40.00
CA THR A 540 -4.20 -8.75 38.61
C THR A 540 -4.64 -7.48 37.88
N SER A 541 -5.43 -6.63 38.54
CA SER A 541 -5.85 -5.32 38.01
C SER A 541 -4.64 -4.41 37.75
N LEU A 542 -3.70 -4.30 38.70
CA LEU A 542 -2.50 -3.48 38.55
C LEU A 542 -1.62 -3.95 37.38
N ILE A 543 -1.38 -5.25 37.26
CA ILE A 543 -0.61 -5.83 36.14
C ILE A 543 -1.29 -5.52 34.81
N SER A 544 -2.62 -5.63 34.75
CA SER A 544 -3.40 -5.36 33.53
C SER A 544 -3.32 -3.87 33.13
N ILE A 545 -3.47 -2.95 34.10
CA ILE A 545 -3.34 -1.51 33.89
C ILE A 545 -1.94 -1.16 33.38
N LEU A 546 -0.88 -1.67 34.04
CA LEU A 546 0.50 -1.43 33.61
C LEU A 546 0.78 -1.97 32.20
N SER A 547 0.18 -3.12 31.85
CA SER A 547 0.29 -3.71 30.51
C SER A 547 -0.37 -2.83 29.45
N VAL A 548 -1.58 -2.33 29.69
CA VAL A 548 -2.29 -1.41 28.78
C VAL A 548 -1.53 -0.09 28.63
N LEU A 549 -1.01 0.47 29.74
CA LEU A 549 -0.18 1.68 29.70
C LEU A 549 1.12 1.45 28.90
N GLY A 550 1.76 0.29 29.04
CA GLY A 550 2.93 -0.08 28.26
C GLY A 550 2.62 -0.16 26.75
N LEU A 551 1.51 -0.80 26.38
CA LEU A 551 1.03 -0.85 24.99
C LEU A 551 0.71 0.55 24.45
N PHE A 552 0.10 1.42 25.26
CA PHE A 552 -0.17 2.81 24.92
C PHE A 552 1.12 3.60 24.71
N ALA A 553 2.13 3.43 25.57
CA ALA A 553 3.42 4.08 25.42
C ALA A 553 4.14 3.66 24.12
N VAL A 554 4.08 2.38 23.74
CA VAL A 554 4.61 1.89 22.45
C VAL A 554 3.88 2.53 21.27
N ALA A 555 2.55 2.62 21.35
CA ALA A 555 1.72 3.25 20.31
C ALA A 555 2.05 4.75 20.14
N VAL A 556 2.15 5.50 21.24
CA VAL A 556 2.52 6.93 21.25
C VAL A 556 3.96 7.12 20.76
N GLY A 557 4.90 6.31 21.23
CA GLY A 557 6.30 6.36 20.78
C GLY A 557 6.44 6.12 19.27
N GLY A 558 5.65 5.18 18.73
CA GLY A 558 5.55 4.95 17.28
C GLY A 558 5.00 6.17 16.52
N PHE A 559 3.94 6.80 17.03
CA PHE A 559 3.37 8.02 16.44
C PHE A 559 4.37 9.18 16.44
N VAL A 560 5.05 9.42 17.56
CA VAL A 560 6.07 10.46 17.69
C VAL A 560 7.24 10.20 16.74
N SER A 561 7.72 8.96 16.67
CA SER A 561 8.76 8.55 15.72
C SER A 561 8.35 8.82 14.27
N ASN A 562 7.11 8.48 13.90
CA ASN A 562 6.58 8.78 12.57
C ASN A 562 6.50 10.29 12.29
N TYR A 563 6.06 11.08 13.26
CA TYR A 563 6.00 12.53 13.12
C TYR A 563 7.38 13.12 12.82
N PHE A 564 8.41 12.73 13.57
CA PHE A 564 9.79 13.16 13.31
C PHE A 564 10.30 12.68 11.95
N PHE A 565 10.00 11.44 11.57
CA PHE A 565 10.33 10.91 10.24
C PHE A 565 9.70 11.75 9.12
N MET A 566 8.39 12.03 9.22
CA MET A 566 7.65 12.81 8.25
C MET A 566 8.15 14.26 8.15
N LYS A 567 8.48 14.88 9.30
CA LYS A 567 9.05 16.23 9.31
C LYS A 567 10.41 16.27 8.61
N LYS A 568 11.28 15.29 8.88
CA LYS A 568 12.58 15.17 8.19
C LYS A 568 12.40 14.96 6.68
N TYR A 569 11.38 14.20 6.29
CA TYR A 569 11.04 13.95 4.90
C TYR A 569 10.55 15.23 4.19
N GLU A 570 9.69 16.02 4.84
CA GLU A 570 9.20 17.31 4.32
C GLU A 570 10.37 18.27 4.05
N THR A 571 11.26 18.46 5.03
CA THR A 571 12.45 19.31 4.84
C THR A 571 13.36 18.82 3.71
N ARG A 572 13.53 17.51 3.55
CA ARG A 572 14.32 16.96 2.43
C ARG A 572 13.66 17.26 1.08
N LEU A 573 12.33 17.18 1.01
CA LEU A 573 11.59 17.47 -0.21
C LEU A 573 11.69 18.95 -0.57
N GLU A 574 11.56 19.85 0.40
CA GLU A 574 11.74 21.29 0.22
C GLU A 574 13.14 21.60 -0.34
N ASN A 575 14.19 21.00 0.24
CA ASN A 575 15.56 21.17 -0.24
C ASN A 575 15.78 20.65 -1.66
N GLU A 576 15.18 19.49 -2.02
CA GLU A 576 15.29 18.94 -3.37
C GLU A 576 14.52 19.77 -4.40
N VAL A 577 13.36 20.33 -4.03
CA VAL A 577 12.60 21.25 -4.89
C VAL A 577 13.38 22.54 -5.10
N ALA A 578 13.96 23.10 -4.03
CA ALA A 578 14.81 24.30 -4.12
C ALA A 578 16.03 24.08 -5.03
N ALA A 579 16.77 22.98 -4.84
CA ALA A 579 17.93 22.66 -5.67
C ALA A 579 17.56 22.44 -7.15
N LYS A 580 16.40 21.80 -7.43
CA LYS A 580 15.91 21.66 -8.80
C LYS A 580 15.47 22.98 -9.41
N ALA A 581 14.84 23.87 -8.64
CA ALA A 581 14.47 25.19 -9.11
C ALA A 581 15.71 26.01 -9.48
N GLU A 582 16.74 25.99 -8.63
CA GLU A 582 18.03 26.64 -8.89
C GLU A 582 18.70 26.11 -10.16
N HIS A 583 18.73 24.78 -10.35
CA HIS A 583 19.26 24.16 -11.56
C HIS A 583 18.47 24.54 -12.83
N ILE A 584 17.14 24.64 -12.74
CA ILE A 584 16.30 25.08 -13.87
C ILE A 584 16.60 26.54 -14.23
N ILE A 585 16.75 27.42 -13.24
CA ILE A 585 17.11 28.83 -13.47
C ILE A 585 18.49 28.93 -14.14
N GLY A 586 19.48 28.16 -13.66
CA GLY A 586 20.80 28.09 -14.28
C GLY A 586 20.74 27.64 -15.75
N MET A 587 20.00 26.56 -16.04
CA MET A 587 19.80 26.08 -17.41
C MET A 587 19.11 27.12 -18.31
N GLN A 588 18.14 27.89 -17.79
CA GLN A 588 17.46 28.94 -18.55
C GLN A 588 18.43 30.06 -18.95
N ASN A 589 19.29 30.51 -18.03
CA ASN A 589 20.30 31.52 -18.31
C ASN A 589 21.31 31.02 -19.37
N ASP A 590 21.77 29.77 -19.24
CA ASP A 590 22.69 29.16 -20.21
C ASP A 590 22.07 29.04 -21.61
N LEU A 591 20.77 28.74 -21.70
CA LEU A 591 20.04 28.68 -22.97
C LEU A 591 19.96 30.06 -23.64
N VAL A 592 19.70 31.12 -22.87
CA VAL A 592 19.69 32.51 -23.38
C VAL A 592 21.05 32.87 -23.98
N VAL A 593 22.13 32.64 -23.22
CA VAL A 593 23.50 32.91 -23.69
C VAL A 593 23.83 32.04 -24.90
N GLY A 594 23.40 30.79 -24.92
CA GLY A 594 23.56 29.88 -26.06
C GLY A 594 22.84 30.37 -27.32
N MET A 595 21.61 30.88 -27.20
CA MET A 595 20.88 31.46 -28.32
C MET A 595 21.58 32.69 -28.89
N ALA A 596 22.02 33.60 -28.02
CA ALA A 596 22.79 34.77 -28.42
C ALA A 596 24.10 34.38 -29.12
N THR A 597 24.82 33.39 -28.58
CA THR A 597 26.07 32.88 -29.18
C THR A 597 25.81 32.22 -30.55
N MET A 598 24.68 31.53 -30.74
CA MET A 598 24.30 30.98 -32.05
C MET A 598 24.04 32.08 -33.08
N VAL A 599 23.34 33.16 -32.71
CA VAL A 599 23.14 34.31 -33.60
C VAL A 599 24.47 34.96 -33.94
N GLU A 600 25.35 35.15 -32.95
CA GLU A 600 26.69 35.70 -33.14
C GLU A 600 27.53 34.88 -34.14
N SER A 601 27.43 33.55 -34.09
CA SER A 601 28.19 32.66 -34.98
C SER A 601 27.85 32.79 -36.47
N ARG A 602 26.73 33.45 -36.81
CA ARG A 602 26.37 33.78 -38.21
C ARG A 602 27.07 35.05 -38.73
N ASP A 603 27.47 35.94 -37.83
CA ASP A 603 28.22 37.15 -38.16
C ASP A 603 29.70 36.81 -38.43
N ASN A 604 30.41 37.64 -39.19
CA ASN A 604 31.86 37.54 -39.38
C ASN A 604 32.65 38.03 -38.14
N SER A 605 32.02 38.02 -36.96
CA SER A 605 32.59 38.26 -35.65
C SER A 605 33.61 37.15 -35.31
N THR A 606 34.67 37.49 -34.57
CA THR A 606 35.69 36.54 -34.09
C THR A 606 35.18 35.59 -32.99
N GLY A 607 33.88 35.61 -32.68
CA GLY A 607 33.26 34.84 -31.61
C GLY A 607 33.51 35.46 -30.23
N GLY A 608 32.55 35.30 -29.32
CA GLY A 608 32.67 35.77 -27.94
C GLY A 608 32.27 37.22 -27.70
N HIS A 609 31.86 37.98 -28.72
CA HIS A 609 31.36 39.35 -28.59
C HIS A 609 30.24 39.44 -27.54
N ILE A 610 29.29 38.50 -27.57
CA ILE A 610 28.16 38.47 -26.63
C ILE A 610 28.64 38.34 -25.17
N ARG A 611 29.67 37.53 -24.92
CA ARG A 611 30.22 37.37 -23.57
C ARG A 611 30.99 38.61 -23.14
N ARG A 612 31.86 39.13 -24.01
CA ARG A 612 32.68 40.30 -23.72
C ARG A 612 31.82 41.53 -23.43
N THR A 613 30.82 41.82 -24.26
CA THR A 613 29.91 42.94 -24.01
C THR A 613 29.11 42.77 -22.72
N SER A 614 28.66 41.56 -22.41
CA SER A 614 27.98 41.28 -21.13
C SER A 614 28.89 41.51 -19.92
N ASP A 615 30.17 41.16 -20.01
CA ASP A 615 31.16 41.40 -18.97
C ASP A 615 31.48 42.89 -18.82
N LEU A 616 31.59 43.62 -19.93
CA LEU A 616 31.77 45.08 -19.91
C LEU A 616 30.56 45.80 -19.30
N VAL A 617 29.34 45.38 -19.63
CA VAL A 617 28.11 45.88 -18.99
C VAL A 617 28.16 45.65 -17.48
N ARG A 618 28.57 44.45 -17.02
CA ARG A 618 28.72 44.15 -15.59
C ARG A 618 29.74 45.08 -14.93
N MET A 619 30.91 45.26 -15.53
CA MET A 619 31.96 46.14 -14.99
C MET A 619 31.50 47.60 -14.90
N LEU A 620 30.75 48.09 -15.90
CA LEU A 620 30.21 49.44 -15.90
C LEU A 620 29.12 49.60 -14.83
N VAL A 621 28.21 48.62 -14.71
CA VAL A 621 27.17 48.57 -13.69
C VAL A 621 27.75 48.53 -12.27
N ASP A 622 28.83 47.78 -12.04
CA ASP A 622 29.53 47.75 -10.74
C ASP A 622 29.99 49.15 -10.31
N GLU A 623 30.51 49.95 -11.24
CA GLU A 623 30.95 51.31 -10.94
C GLU A 623 29.76 52.26 -10.76
N MET A 624 28.67 52.07 -11.52
CA MET A 624 27.42 52.83 -11.33
C MET A 624 26.80 52.60 -9.94
N LYS A 625 26.82 51.36 -9.44
CA LYS A 625 26.35 51.02 -8.08
C LYS A 625 27.16 51.75 -6.99
N LYS A 626 28.46 51.99 -7.22
CA LYS A 626 29.34 52.69 -6.26
C LYS A 626 29.20 54.21 -6.33
N ASP A 627 29.01 54.76 -7.52
CA ASP A 627 28.95 56.21 -7.76
C ASP A 627 27.63 56.83 -7.25
N GLY A 628 26.53 56.06 -7.27
CA GLY A 628 25.22 56.49 -6.76
C GLY A 628 24.50 57.54 -7.63
N GLY A 629 25.08 57.91 -8.79
CA GLY A 629 24.54 58.91 -9.71
C GLY A 629 23.25 58.50 -10.45
N PHE A 630 22.92 57.21 -10.45
CA PHE A 630 21.70 56.67 -11.04
C PHE A 630 20.90 55.91 -9.96
N SER A 631 19.78 56.50 -9.50
CA SER A 631 18.92 55.96 -8.44
C SER A 631 18.09 54.74 -8.90
N GLN A 632 18.75 53.63 -9.21
CA GLN A 632 18.11 52.36 -9.61
C GLN A 632 18.25 51.29 -8.53
N SER A 633 17.36 50.29 -8.54
CA SER A 633 17.41 49.15 -7.62
C SER A 633 18.54 48.18 -8.01
N ASP A 634 19.02 47.39 -7.04
CA ASP A 634 19.95 46.29 -7.34
C ASP A 634 19.36 45.28 -8.34
N GLU A 635 18.04 45.06 -8.28
CA GLU A 635 17.30 44.19 -9.19
C GLU A 635 17.32 44.68 -10.64
N PHE A 636 17.17 46.00 -10.87
CA PHE A 636 17.31 46.60 -12.19
C PHE A 636 18.69 46.29 -12.78
N TYR A 637 19.76 46.52 -12.02
CA TYR A 637 21.13 46.30 -12.47
C TYR A 637 21.43 44.83 -12.78
N GLU A 638 20.93 43.89 -11.98
CA GLU A 638 21.03 42.45 -12.27
C GLU A 638 20.29 42.09 -13.57
N ASN A 639 19.11 42.67 -13.79
CA ASN A 639 18.34 42.45 -15.01
C ASN A 639 19.02 43.04 -16.25
N VAL A 640 19.71 44.17 -16.13
CA VAL A 640 20.55 44.73 -17.21
C VAL A 640 21.68 43.77 -17.59
N ILE A 641 22.39 43.22 -16.61
CA ILE A 641 23.48 42.25 -16.87
C ILE A 641 22.94 40.97 -17.53
N LYS A 642 21.79 40.46 -17.07
CA LYS A 642 21.13 39.28 -17.66
C LYS A 642 20.60 39.54 -19.08
N ALA A 643 20.21 40.77 -19.37
CA ALA A 643 19.68 41.18 -20.68
C ALA A 643 20.79 41.41 -21.72
N ALA A 644 22.01 41.77 -21.30
CA ALA A 644 23.14 42.09 -22.18
C ALA A 644 23.38 41.09 -23.32
N PRO A 645 23.33 39.75 -23.10
CA PRO A 645 23.49 38.80 -24.19
C PRO A 645 22.43 38.92 -25.30
N MET A 646 21.25 39.46 -24.99
CA MET A 646 20.11 39.50 -25.91
C MET A 646 20.13 40.68 -26.90
N HIS A 647 20.98 41.69 -26.69
CA HIS A 647 20.90 42.97 -27.43
C HIS A 647 20.94 42.79 -28.95
N ASP A 648 21.72 41.80 -29.42
CA ASP A 648 22.00 41.55 -30.83
C ASP A 648 21.20 40.37 -31.43
N LEU A 649 20.24 39.79 -30.69
CA LEU A 649 19.47 38.63 -31.15
C LEU A 649 18.72 38.86 -32.48
N GLY A 650 18.37 40.12 -32.77
CA GLY A 650 17.67 40.49 -34.00
C GLY A 650 18.49 40.31 -35.28
N LYS A 651 19.81 40.14 -35.19
CA LYS A 651 20.67 39.80 -36.34
C LYS A 651 20.23 38.49 -37.01
N ILE A 652 19.49 37.62 -36.32
CA ILE A 652 18.89 36.41 -36.90
C ILE A 652 17.99 36.71 -38.10
N ALA A 653 17.33 37.89 -38.12
CA ALA A 653 16.40 38.28 -39.18
C ALA A 653 17.07 39.00 -40.35
N VAL A 654 18.37 39.31 -40.26
CA VAL A 654 19.15 39.90 -41.35
C VAL A 654 19.62 38.79 -42.29
N ASP A 655 19.50 39.03 -43.60
CA ASP A 655 19.97 38.10 -44.64
C ASP A 655 21.49 37.89 -44.54
N ASP A 656 21.95 36.63 -44.68
CA ASP A 656 23.36 36.26 -44.57
C ASP A 656 24.26 37.02 -45.56
N VAL A 657 23.76 37.40 -46.73
CA VAL A 657 24.53 38.15 -47.74
C VAL A 657 24.91 39.54 -47.21
N ILE A 658 23.99 40.17 -46.46
CA ILE A 658 24.22 41.48 -45.83
C ILE A 658 25.02 41.27 -44.53
N LEU A 659 24.60 40.34 -43.67
CA LEU A 659 25.26 40.08 -42.38
C LEU A 659 26.75 39.72 -42.53
N ARG A 660 27.11 38.97 -43.58
CA ARG A 660 28.48 38.46 -43.80
C ARG A 660 29.26 39.27 -44.84
N LYS A 661 28.81 40.46 -45.22
CA LYS A 661 29.47 41.25 -46.26
C LYS A 661 30.89 41.68 -45.84
N PRO A 662 31.93 41.41 -46.66
CA PRO A 662 33.27 41.96 -46.42
C PRO A 662 33.34 43.41 -46.93
N GLY A 663 33.36 44.39 -46.01
CA GLY A 663 33.53 45.81 -46.33
C GLY A 663 32.39 46.71 -45.82
N ARG A 664 32.33 47.96 -46.28
CA ARG A 664 31.27 48.91 -45.89
C ARG A 664 29.93 48.58 -46.57
N PHE A 665 28.83 48.76 -45.86
CA PHE A 665 27.47 48.67 -46.40
C PHE A 665 27.17 49.82 -47.37
N THR A 666 26.39 49.54 -48.41
CA THR A 666 25.72 50.60 -49.17
C THR A 666 24.62 51.23 -48.32
N PRO A 667 24.11 52.43 -48.67
CA PRO A 667 23.01 53.04 -47.93
C PRO A 667 21.80 52.11 -47.78
N GLU A 668 21.44 51.38 -48.84
CA GLU A 668 20.30 50.45 -48.85
C GLU A 668 20.53 49.22 -47.96
N GLU A 669 21.74 48.65 -47.98
CA GLU A 669 22.11 47.53 -47.12
C GLU A 669 22.18 47.95 -45.65
N PHE A 670 22.62 49.18 -45.38
CA PHE A 670 22.66 49.71 -44.02
C PHE A 670 21.25 49.91 -43.45
N GLU A 671 20.28 50.36 -44.27
CA GLU A 671 18.87 50.42 -43.85
C GLU A 671 18.32 49.03 -43.50
N VAL A 672 18.70 47.96 -44.23
CA VAL A 672 18.34 46.60 -43.86
C VAL A 672 19.03 46.16 -42.57
N MET A 673 20.32 46.47 -42.40
CA MET A 673 21.06 46.13 -41.17
C MET A 673 20.42 46.76 -39.93
N LYS A 674 19.96 48.02 -39.99
CA LYS A 674 19.32 48.71 -38.86
C LYS A 674 18.07 48.00 -38.33
N THR A 675 17.40 47.20 -39.16
CA THR A 675 16.17 46.50 -38.77
C THR A 675 16.39 45.50 -37.64
N HIS A 676 17.62 45.03 -37.41
CA HIS A 676 17.91 44.06 -36.35
C HIS A 676 17.59 44.58 -34.95
N ALA A 677 17.65 45.89 -34.70
CA ALA A 677 17.34 46.44 -33.38
C ALA A 677 15.83 46.29 -33.08
N ALA A 678 14.98 46.73 -34.02
CA ALA A 678 13.53 46.62 -33.90
C ALA A 678 13.07 45.15 -33.87
N GLU A 679 13.63 44.32 -34.75
CA GLU A 679 13.30 42.90 -34.85
C GLU A 679 13.84 42.09 -33.66
N GLY A 680 14.98 42.49 -33.10
CA GLY A 680 15.53 41.94 -31.86
C GLY A 680 14.59 42.13 -30.68
N ALA A 681 14.04 43.33 -30.52
CA ALA A 681 13.03 43.61 -29.49
C ALA A 681 11.76 42.75 -29.67
N ARG A 682 11.28 42.58 -30.91
CA ARG A 682 10.13 41.72 -31.23
C ARG A 682 10.39 40.26 -30.82
N ILE A 683 11.56 39.73 -31.18
CA ILE A 683 11.98 38.36 -30.88
C ILE A 683 12.15 38.15 -29.37
N VAL A 684 12.83 39.08 -28.68
CA VAL A 684 13.00 39.02 -27.22
C VAL A 684 11.63 39.04 -26.52
N GLY A 685 10.71 39.89 -26.97
CA GLY A 685 9.35 39.93 -26.43
C GLY A 685 8.56 38.64 -26.67
N GLU A 686 8.76 37.96 -27.80
CA GLU A 686 8.18 36.64 -28.03
C GLU A 686 8.78 35.55 -27.14
N ILE A 687 10.11 35.53 -26.99
CA ILE A 687 10.83 34.58 -26.13
C ILE A 687 10.39 34.74 -24.67
N LEU A 688 10.24 35.98 -24.21
CA LEU A 688 9.91 36.32 -22.82
C LEU A 688 8.41 36.53 -22.59
N ARG A 689 7.54 36.25 -23.58
CA ARG A 689 6.11 36.56 -23.49
C ARG A 689 5.42 36.02 -22.24
N ASN A 690 5.80 34.80 -21.84
CA ASN A 690 5.20 34.08 -20.71
C ASN A 690 6.03 34.17 -19.42
N THR A 691 6.99 35.10 -19.32
CA THR A 691 7.72 35.33 -18.07
C THR A 691 6.86 36.15 -17.10
N ASP A 692 6.93 35.82 -15.81
CA ASP A 692 6.26 36.59 -14.75
C ASP A 692 7.06 37.85 -14.36
N ASP A 693 8.34 37.93 -14.75
CA ASP A 693 9.22 39.08 -14.53
C ASP A 693 9.05 40.13 -15.64
N VAL A 694 8.04 40.99 -15.47
CA VAL A 694 7.69 42.05 -16.41
C VAL A 694 8.81 43.08 -16.56
N GLU A 695 9.57 43.35 -15.49
CA GLU A 695 10.65 44.32 -15.51
C GLU A 695 11.85 43.80 -16.32
N PHE A 696 12.27 42.56 -16.10
CA PHE A 696 13.32 41.92 -16.91
C PHE A 696 12.94 41.89 -18.39
N ARG A 697 11.70 41.51 -18.71
CA ARG A 697 11.22 41.51 -20.11
C ARG A 697 11.35 42.90 -20.74
N ARG A 698 10.88 43.94 -20.04
CA ARG A 698 10.98 45.33 -20.52
C ARG A 698 12.42 45.75 -20.74
N ILE A 699 13.32 45.46 -19.81
CA ILE A 699 14.75 45.79 -19.91
C ILE A 699 15.39 45.08 -21.11
N ALA A 700 15.12 43.79 -21.29
CA ALA A 700 15.66 43.02 -22.40
C ALA A 700 15.14 43.50 -23.77
N GLU A 701 13.84 43.80 -23.87
CA GLU A 701 13.24 44.39 -25.08
C GLU A 701 13.85 45.77 -25.38
N ASN A 702 13.93 46.65 -24.38
CA ASN A 702 14.50 47.99 -24.53
C ASN A 702 15.98 47.95 -24.95
N MET A 703 16.76 47.06 -24.34
CA MET A 703 18.16 46.91 -24.68
C MET A 703 18.34 46.46 -26.13
N ALA A 704 17.58 45.47 -26.60
CA ALA A 704 17.62 45.06 -27.99
C ALA A 704 17.13 46.16 -28.94
N HIS A 705 16.10 46.92 -28.56
CA HIS A 705 15.50 47.94 -29.42
C HIS A 705 16.35 49.20 -29.57
N TYR A 706 16.96 49.68 -28.48
CA TYR A 706 17.50 51.05 -28.41
C TYR A 706 19.03 51.11 -28.27
N HIS A 707 19.78 50.00 -28.24
CA HIS A 707 21.24 50.03 -28.01
C HIS A 707 22.05 50.76 -29.11
N HIS A 708 21.43 51.08 -30.24
CA HIS A 708 22.01 51.90 -31.32
C HIS A 708 21.48 53.34 -31.38
N GLU A 709 20.63 53.74 -30.43
CA GLU A 709 20.24 55.13 -30.28
C GLU A 709 21.43 55.98 -29.79
N ARG A 710 21.41 57.26 -30.16
CA ARG A 710 22.46 58.22 -29.82
C ARG A 710 21.83 59.41 -29.14
N VAL A 711 22.44 59.94 -28.08
CA VAL A 711 21.83 61.03 -27.29
C VAL A 711 21.61 62.32 -28.11
N ASP A 712 22.38 62.52 -29.19
CA ASP A 712 22.19 63.59 -30.17
C ASP A 712 20.99 63.40 -31.14
N GLY A 713 20.32 62.25 -31.09
CA GLY A 713 19.17 61.90 -31.95
C GLY A 713 19.55 61.47 -33.37
N SER A 714 20.81 61.17 -33.65
CA SER A 714 21.27 60.65 -34.95
C SER A 714 21.27 59.11 -35.06
N GLY A 715 20.87 58.42 -33.98
CA GLY A 715 20.78 56.96 -33.90
C GLY A 715 19.56 56.35 -34.61
N TYR A 716 19.30 55.08 -34.33
CA TYR A 716 18.15 54.31 -34.83
C TYR A 716 17.71 53.31 -33.75
N PRO A 717 16.46 52.80 -33.78
CA PRO A 717 15.42 52.93 -34.81
C PRO A 717 14.53 54.19 -34.74
N GLU A 718 14.35 54.80 -33.58
CA GLU A 718 13.37 55.85 -33.29
C GLU A 718 13.96 57.27 -33.24
N LYS A 719 15.29 57.42 -33.21
CA LYS A 719 16.02 58.71 -33.17
C LYS A 719 15.78 59.50 -31.88
N LEU A 720 15.72 58.77 -30.76
CA LEU A 720 15.48 59.33 -29.43
C LEU A 720 16.67 60.18 -28.96
N ARG A 721 16.41 61.14 -28.05
CA ARG A 721 17.45 62.02 -27.50
C ARG A 721 17.61 61.85 -25.99
N ASP A 722 18.85 62.00 -25.51
CA ASP A 722 19.21 62.03 -24.08
C ASP A 722 18.54 60.95 -23.21
N GLU A 723 17.55 61.35 -22.39
CA GLU A 723 16.84 60.50 -21.42
C GLU A 723 15.65 59.74 -22.00
N GLU A 724 15.25 60.05 -23.24
CA GLU A 724 14.23 59.27 -23.94
C GLU A 724 14.75 57.86 -24.26
N ILE A 725 16.08 57.70 -24.39
CA ILE A 725 16.74 56.41 -24.53
C ILE A 725 16.79 55.71 -23.16
N PRO A 726 16.24 54.49 -23.01
CA PRO A 726 16.29 53.75 -21.75
C PRO A 726 17.73 53.56 -21.23
N LEU A 727 17.90 53.58 -19.91
CA LEU A 727 19.22 53.51 -19.27
C LEU A 727 19.96 52.22 -19.64
N GLU A 728 19.27 51.09 -19.65
CA GLU A 728 19.78 49.78 -20.04
C GLU A 728 20.40 49.78 -21.44
N ALA A 729 19.81 50.50 -22.39
CA ALA A 729 20.31 50.62 -23.76
C ALA A 729 21.53 51.55 -23.85
N ARG A 730 21.57 52.62 -23.06
CA ARG A 730 22.72 53.54 -22.98
C ARG A 730 23.95 52.87 -22.37
N ILE A 731 23.75 52.02 -21.36
CA ILE A 731 24.80 51.18 -20.78
C ILE A 731 25.33 50.20 -21.84
N MET A 732 24.43 49.52 -22.56
CA MET A 732 24.79 48.56 -23.61
C MET A 732 25.55 49.22 -24.77
N ALA A 733 25.15 50.42 -25.20
CA ALA A 733 25.79 51.17 -26.29
C ALA A 733 27.29 51.44 -26.02
N VAL A 734 27.65 51.79 -24.78
CA VAL A 734 29.06 52.00 -24.40
C VAL A 734 29.84 50.69 -24.51
N ALA A 735 29.29 49.59 -23.98
CA ALA A 735 29.93 48.28 -24.00
C ALA A 735 30.08 47.71 -25.42
N ASP A 736 29.05 47.78 -26.25
CA ASP A 736 29.06 47.30 -27.64
C ASP A 736 30.08 48.08 -28.49
N VAL A 737 30.06 49.42 -28.42
CA VAL A 737 30.99 50.23 -29.20
C VAL A 737 32.42 50.04 -28.71
N TYR A 738 32.66 49.94 -27.40
CA TYR A 738 34.01 49.68 -26.88
C TYR A 738 34.55 48.34 -27.40
N ASP A 739 33.79 47.23 -27.28
CA ASP A 739 34.19 45.93 -27.85
C ASP A 739 34.47 46.06 -29.37
N ALA A 740 33.61 46.76 -30.12
CA ALA A 740 33.80 46.98 -31.56
C ALA A 740 35.08 47.77 -31.92
N LEU A 741 35.61 48.58 -31.00
CA LEU A 741 36.83 49.36 -31.18
C LEU A 741 38.08 48.52 -30.90
N VAL A 742 38.07 47.72 -29.83
CA VAL A 742 39.25 47.00 -29.31
C VAL A 742 39.34 45.54 -29.76
N SER A 743 38.26 44.97 -30.27
CA SER A 743 38.23 43.60 -30.82
C SER A 743 38.66 43.57 -32.29
N LYS A 744 39.39 42.50 -32.68
CA LYS A 744 39.74 42.25 -34.08
C LYS A 744 38.51 41.81 -34.87
N ARG A 745 38.23 42.48 -36.00
CA ARG A 745 37.14 42.14 -36.93
C ARG A 745 37.69 41.82 -38.32
N VAL A 746 36.93 41.09 -39.15
CA VAL A 746 37.37 40.65 -40.50
C VAL A 746 37.82 41.81 -41.41
N TYR A 747 37.26 43.00 -41.22
CA TYR A 747 37.53 44.19 -42.04
C TYR A 747 38.34 45.28 -41.31
N LYS A 748 38.74 45.07 -40.06
CA LYS A 748 39.37 46.09 -39.21
C LYS A 748 40.28 45.47 -38.13
N GLU A 749 41.53 45.91 -38.08
CA GLU A 749 42.44 45.58 -36.97
C GLU A 749 42.03 46.28 -35.67
N ARG A 750 42.39 45.68 -34.52
CA ARG A 750 42.09 46.28 -33.21
C ARG A 750 42.73 47.66 -33.07
N MET A 751 42.00 48.61 -32.48
CA MET A 751 42.58 49.90 -32.09
C MET A 751 43.36 49.76 -30.78
N SER A 752 44.30 50.67 -30.51
CA SER A 752 44.91 50.75 -29.18
C SER A 752 43.87 51.20 -28.16
N PHE A 753 44.02 50.80 -26.90
CA PHE A 753 43.10 51.18 -25.83
C PHE A 753 42.98 52.70 -25.73
N GLU A 754 44.10 53.43 -25.79
CA GLU A 754 44.12 54.90 -25.73
C GLU A 754 43.28 55.53 -26.85
N LYS A 755 43.31 54.92 -28.05
CA LYS A 755 42.53 55.43 -29.18
C LYS A 755 41.05 55.10 -29.05
N ALA A 756 40.71 53.90 -28.55
CA ALA A 756 39.33 53.53 -28.27
C ALA A 756 38.72 54.43 -27.18
N ASP A 757 39.48 54.71 -26.11
CA ASP A 757 39.07 55.61 -25.03
C ASP A 757 38.88 57.04 -25.51
N SER A 758 39.76 57.54 -26.39
CA SER A 758 39.58 58.87 -26.99
C SER A 758 38.24 58.95 -27.72
N ILE A 759 37.87 57.92 -28.48
CA ILE A 759 36.60 57.87 -29.22
C ILE A 759 35.41 57.81 -28.26
N ILE A 760 35.46 56.99 -27.21
CA ILE A 760 34.37 56.90 -26.23
C ILE A 760 34.18 58.22 -25.49
N LEU A 761 35.27 58.83 -25.01
CA LEU A 761 35.23 60.10 -24.28
C LEU A 761 34.83 61.29 -25.16
N GLU A 762 35.33 61.37 -26.40
CA GLU A 762 34.88 62.38 -27.39
C GLU A 762 33.39 62.19 -27.77
N GLY A 763 32.89 60.95 -27.67
CA GLY A 763 31.48 60.60 -27.91
C GLY A 763 30.53 60.90 -26.75
N MET A 764 31.02 61.24 -25.56
CA MET A 764 30.17 61.58 -24.40
C MET A 764 29.40 62.86 -24.67
N GLY A 765 28.08 62.85 -24.46
CA GLY A 765 27.18 63.96 -24.77
C GLY A 765 26.77 64.07 -26.24
N THR A 766 27.23 63.16 -27.12
CA THR A 766 26.77 63.08 -28.52
C THR A 766 26.28 61.68 -28.88
N GLN A 767 27.18 60.69 -28.84
CA GLN A 767 26.85 59.28 -29.05
C GLN A 767 26.41 58.61 -27.74
N PHE A 768 27.08 58.92 -26.62
CA PHE A 768 26.84 58.30 -25.31
C PHE A 768 26.33 59.31 -24.29
N ASP A 769 25.65 58.84 -23.25
CA ASP A 769 25.17 59.68 -22.14
C ASP A 769 26.35 60.22 -21.31
N SER A 770 26.46 61.54 -21.20
CA SER A 770 27.54 62.21 -20.45
C SER A 770 27.56 61.84 -18.96
N ARG A 771 26.43 61.38 -18.39
CA ARG A 771 26.38 60.90 -17.01
C ARG A 771 27.08 59.56 -16.81
N LEU A 772 27.32 58.79 -17.87
CA LEU A 772 28.09 57.56 -17.81
C LEU A 772 29.61 57.80 -17.86
N GLU A 773 30.06 59.03 -18.14
CA GLU A 773 31.48 59.36 -18.34
C GLU A 773 32.34 59.00 -17.12
N GLU A 774 31.93 59.41 -15.92
CA GLU A 774 32.68 59.13 -14.69
C GLU A 774 32.70 57.62 -14.35
N CYS A 775 31.57 56.93 -14.58
CA CYS A 775 31.49 55.48 -14.40
C CYS A 775 32.40 54.75 -15.39
N TYR A 776 32.43 55.19 -16.66
CA TYR A 776 33.31 54.65 -17.68
C TYR A 776 34.79 54.86 -17.33
N LYS A 777 35.19 56.08 -16.91
CA LYS A 777 36.58 56.36 -16.49
C LYS A 777 37.04 55.45 -15.36
N LYS A 778 36.16 55.14 -14.41
CA LYS A 778 36.44 54.23 -13.29
C LYS A 778 36.47 52.75 -13.74
N ALA A 779 35.63 52.37 -14.70
CA ALA A 779 35.58 51.00 -15.24
C ALA A 779 36.72 50.71 -16.23
N ARG A 780 37.25 51.74 -16.90
CA ARG A 780 38.27 51.66 -17.95
C ARG A 780 39.48 50.76 -17.62
N PRO A 781 40.14 50.86 -16.44
CA PRO A 781 41.25 49.96 -16.13
C PRO A 781 40.87 48.48 -16.16
N ARG A 782 39.65 48.13 -15.71
CA ARG A 782 39.12 46.76 -15.76
C ARG A 782 38.80 46.33 -17.19
N PHE A 783 38.34 47.26 -18.04
CA PHE A 783 38.13 46.99 -19.47
C PHE A 783 39.47 46.65 -20.14
N GLU A 784 40.51 47.46 -19.93
CA GLU A 784 41.85 47.24 -20.50
C GLU A 784 42.46 45.90 -20.01
N GLU A 785 42.33 45.59 -18.72
CA GLU A 785 42.80 44.33 -18.13
C GLU A 785 42.08 43.11 -18.74
N TYR A 786 40.77 43.19 -18.96
CA TYR A 786 39.98 42.13 -19.57
C TYR A 786 40.47 41.76 -20.98
N TYR A 787 40.72 42.75 -21.83
CA TYR A 787 41.24 42.49 -23.19
C TYR A 787 42.74 42.20 -23.25
N SER A 788 43.49 42.53 -22.20
CA SER A 788 44.92 42.21 -22.10
C SER A 788 45.15 40.77 -21.63
N SER A 789 44.27 40.26 -20.77
CA SER A 789 44.33 38.89 -20.24
C SER A 789 43.89 37.81 -21.24
N ASP A 790 43.07 38.17 -22.23
CA ASP A 790 42.67 37.29 -23.36
C ASP A 790 43.74 37.18 -24.48
N THR A 791 44.94 37.75 -24.29
CA THR A 791 46.05 37.69 -25.27
C THR A 791 47.22 36.74 -24.90
N GLU A 792 47.06 35.90 -23.88
CA GLU A 792 47.85 34.67 -23.68
C GLU A 792 47.06 33.43 -24.13
#